data_AF-A0A936T3V8-F1
#
_entry.id   AF-A0A936T3V8-F1
#
_cell.length_a   1.000
_cell.length_b   1.000
_cell.length_c   1.000
_cell.angle_alpha   90.00
_cell.angle_beta   90.00
_cell.angle_gamma   90.00
#
_symmetry.space_group_name_H-M   'P 1'
#
loop_
_entity.id
_entity.type
_entity.pdbx_description
1 polymer ?
#
loop_
_entity_poly.entity_id
_entity_poly.type
_entity_poly.pdbx_seq_one_letter_code
_entity_poly.pdbx_strand_id
1 'polypeptide(L)'
;MKLRSLGIAGLLSALGMTVIGCGDEPTVQGTTGSSSSSSSSGEAGSGGNGGTAGAGGTAGAGGTAGAGGMAGAGGAGGMAGAGGMAGGGGSGGSMVPVELCSNDLDDDGDGNVDCKDPKCAMQAICGKLIINEVDYDQTDVDTTEFIELYNAGMTDITLDGLEVVLINGNGGTSVEYETIPLSGTVTAGQYFVLAAAGVMNIDPGAATQTLTVAVQNGGTPATPSPDAILLRDTVNSLGLDAICYECPPTGMPAYNFNGVDYPLYVGTPSSVTDAATPATPNRSIIRFPNGAYTGDDSIDWRATTILTPGAANQVATEVCVDGMMLDEDADELADCADPDCVAFPACIPPEICDNGMDEDFDMMADCADSDCDMQACGPNGLVCSMNMCACPGGAMEMACDDMMDNDCDALIDCNDPDCTGTPACSVEICDNGLDEDGDMMTDCADSDCDMQACGTNGLVCNMNMCACPSGMTTEAMCNDMLDEDCDGMTDCMDSDCALDPACFKLEVTMVDYPVIAHGGALVVTGSGFMGATGVTIGGTNAMFTVDSDTQITIASVDDATPLAMQDLVVMTPNGNTMPFGVTVVRLQISESDSDTENVNNADAFEFIEISTGVPNVNLQGYTVVLWNGNGDVSYRAMHLNVNADANGLILLGNTSVVPTPIITFPNNTHQNGADAIAIHQADPTAYPANTTLANGANRIIDALVYDTADADDVGLLDALLWPAGDPRRVQVDETPHSANMSRSIQRCNDGRRDGRLFVTEVPTPGVVNTVTCP
;
A
#
# COMPACT_ATOMS: atom_id res chain seq x y z
N MET A 1 51.46 3.12 -21.80
CA MET A 1 52.46 2.02 -21.91
C MET A 1 51.79 0.83 -22.58
N LYS A 2 52.49 0.13 -23.47
CA LYS A 2 52.00 -0.98 -24.33
C LYS A 2 51.73 -2.28 -23.53
N LEU A 3 50.72 -3.06 -23.93
CA LEU A 3 50.78 -4.47 -24.42
C LEU A 3 49.34 -5.00 -24.69
N ARG A 4 48.92 -5.21 -25.95
CA ARG A 4 48.79 -6.51 -26.70
C ARG A 4 47.65 -7.42 -26.19
N SER A 5 46.48 -7.44 -26.85
CA SER A 5 46.07 -8.23 -28.05
C SER A 5 46.00 -9.76 -27.85
N LEU A 6 44.80 -10.33 -27.93
CA LEU A 6 44.53 -11.63 -28.56
C LEU A 6 43.10 -11.61 -29.13
N GLY A 7 42.94 -11.98 -30.40
CA GLY A 7 41.65 -12.19 -31.05
C GLY A 7 41.71 -13.42 -31.94
N ILE A 8 40.57 -14.11 -32.08
CA ILE A 8 40.17 -15.09 -33.12
C ILE A 8 38.62 -15.05 -33.09
N ALA A 9 37.88 -14.42 -34.02
CA ALA A 9 37.57 -14.74 -35.43
C ALA A 9 36.54 -15.87 -35.66
N GLY A 10 35.33 -15.48 -36.09
CA GLY A 10 34.58 -16.13 -37.18
C GLY A 10 33.19 -16.71 -36.88
N LEU A 11 32.10 -16.04 -37.32
CA LEU A 11 31.32 -16.45 -38.50
C LEU A 11 30.27 -15.37 -38.94
N LEU A 12 30.17 -15.25 -40.27
CA LEU A 12 29.29 -14.48 -41.19
C LEU A 12 27.82 -14.22 -40.77
N SER A 13 27.23 -13.01 -40.98
CA SER A 13 26.73 -12.39 -42.25
C SER A 13 25.49 -13.12 -42.84
N ALA A 14 24.37 -12.53 -43.26
CA ALA A 14 23.97 -11.18 -43.68
C ALA A 14 22.43 -11.04 -43.59
N LEU A 15 21.88 -9.84 -43.46
CA LEU A 15 21.14 -9.05 -44.47
C LEU A 15 20.76 -7.74 -43.74
N GLY A 16 21.05 -6.51 -44.16
CA GLY A 16 21.27 -5.97 -45.49
C GLY A 16 20.34 -4.78 -45.70
N MET A 17 20.53 -3.67 -44.96
CA MET A 17 19.88 -2.37 -45.24
C MET A 17 20.55 -1.70 -46.45
N THR A 18 19.77 -1.04 -47.31
CA THR A 18 20.20 0.21 -47.98
C THR A 18 18.98 1.09 -48.28
N VAL A 19 19.19 2.38 -48.02
CA VAL A 19 18.31 3.55 -48.06
C VAL A 19 18.25 4.19 -49.47
N ILE A 20 17.35 5.19 -49.63
CA ILE A 20 17.28 6.34 -50.59
C ILE A 20 15.98 6.26 -51.41
N GLY A 21 15.11 7.27 -51.58
CA GLY A 21 15.07 8.69 -51.19
C GLY A 21 14.03 9.43 -52.07
N CYS A 22 13.37 10.45 -51.51
CA CYS A 22 12.62 11.62 -52.04
C CYS A 22 11.86 11.63 -53.40
N GLY A 23 10.67 12.26 -53.39
CA GLY A 23 10.18 13.07 -54.53
C GLY A 23 8.65 13.21 -54.71
N ASP A 24 8.13 14.39 -54.32
CA ASP A 24 7.13 15.25 -54.99
C ASP A 24 5.62 14.87 -55.16
N GLU A 25 4.77 15.68 -54.52
CA GLU A 25 3.40 16.12 -54.92
C GLU A 25 3.43 16.82 -56.33
N PRO A 26 2.34 16.97 -57.14
CA PRO A 26 1.02 17.46 -56.69
C PRO A 26 -0.26 17.10 -57.52
N THR A 27 -1.43 17.44 -56.93
CA THR A 27 -2.66 18.00 -57.55
C THR A 27 -3.62 17.20 -58.47
N VAL A 28 -4.88 17.08 -57.97
CA VAL A 28 -6.17 17.57 -58.56
C VAL A 28 -6.94 16.76 -59.63
N GLN A 29 -8.26 16.65 -59.34
CA GLN A 29 -9.47 16.51 -60.19
C GLN A 29 -10.02 15.11 -60.58
N GLY A 30 -11.24 14.84 -60.09
CA GLY A 30 -12.42 14.90 -60.96
C GLY A 30 -13.11 13.59 -61.35
N THR A 31 -14.06 13.14 -60.51
CA THR A 31 -15.44 12.67 -60.81
C THR A 31 -15.77 11.88 -62.10
N THR A 32 -16.50 10.76 -61.98
CA THR A 32 -17.94 10.62 -62.36
C THR A 32 -18.47 9.17 -62.26
N GLY A 33 -19.75 9.04 -61.89
CA GLY A 33 -20.58 7.84 -62.08
C GLY A 33 -21.56 7.58 -60.92
N SER A 34 -22.65 8.37 -60.77
CA SER A 34 -24.05 8.01 -61.12
C SER A 34 -24.68 6.90 -60.23
N SER A 35 -25.86 6.99 -59.63
CA SER A 35 -27.04 7.88 -59.74
C SER A 35 -28.13 7.43 -58.73
N SER A 36 -28.87 8.40 -58.13
CA SER A 36 -30.33 8.46 -57.83
C SER A 36 -31.10 7.22 -57.29
N SER A 37 -32.14 7.27 -56.44
CA SER A 37 -32.88 8.30 -55.68
C SER A 37 -34.08 7.60 -55.00
N SER A 38 -34.39 7.97 -53.75
CA SER A 38 -35.72 8.10 -53.09
C SER A 38 -36.98 7.36 -53.61
N SER A 39 -37.75 6.75 -52.70
CA SER A 39 -39.07 7.24 -52.23
C SER A 39 -39.93 6.15 -51.55
N SER A 40 -41.01 6.59 -50.91
CA SER A 40 -41.69 6.08 -49.72
C SER A 40 -43.02 5.31 -49.93
N SER A 41 -43.48 4.70 -48.83
CA SER A 41 -44.88 4.50 -48.33
C SER A 41 -45.83 3.45 -48.95
N GLY A 42 -46.51 2.68 -48.07
CA GLY A 42 -47.94 2.33 -48.22
C GLY A 42 -48.38 0.86 -48.01
N GLU A 43 -48.79 0.54 -46.77
CA GLU A 43 -49.95 -0.26 -46.30
C GLU A 43 -50.31 -1.72 -46.75
N ALA A 44 -50.66 -2.51 -45.70
CA ALA A 44 -51.89 -3.32 -45.49
C ALA A 44 -51.81 -4.87 -45.42
N GLY A 45 -52.19 -5.43 -44.25
CA GLY A 45 -53.34 -6.36 -44.17
C GLY A 45 -53.18 -7.77 -43.55
N SER A 46 -53.97 -8.02 -42.48
CA SER A 46 -54.56 -9.31 -42.01
C SER A 46 -53.64 -10.26 -41.22
N GLY A 47 -54.02 -10.92 -40.11
CA GLY A 47 -55.26 -11.00 -39.34
C GLY A 47 -55.25 -12.28 -38.44
N GLY A 48 -55.94 -12.25 -37.28
CA GLY A 48 -56.67 -13.40 -36.73
C GLY A 48 -56.08 -14.23 -35.56
N ASN A 49 -56.81 -14.17 -34.42
CA ASN A 49 -57.11 -15.18 -33.38
C ASN A 49 -55.95 -15.97 -32.71
N GLY A 50 -55.91 -16.22 -31.39
CA GLY A 50 -56.94 -16.30 -30.35
C GLY A 50 -56.74 -17.63 -29.58
N GLY A 51 -56.92 -17.67 -28.26
CA GLY A 51 -57.04 -18.96 -27.55
C GLY A 51 -56.57 -18.98 -26.09
N THR A 52 -57.53 -18.89 -25.19
CA THR A 52 -57.45 -18.97 -23.73
C THR A 52 -57.55 -20.40 -23.18
N ALA A 53 -57.00 -20.58 -21.96
CA ALA A 53 -57.48 -21.43 -20.86
C ALA A 53 -57.36 -22.97 -20.94
N GLY A 54 -56.95 -23.57 -19.81
CA GLY A 54 -57.09 -25.00 -19.55
C GLY A 54 -56.51 -25.45 -18.22
N ALA A 55 -57.37 -25.54 -17.20
CA ALA A 55 -57.09 -26.06 -15.86
C ALA A 55 -56.96 -27.59 -15.80
N GLY A 56 -56.41 -28.13 -14.69
CA GLY A 56 -56.94 -29.37 -14.12
C GLY A 56 -55.96 -30.30 -13.39
N GLY A 57 -56.34 -30.65 -12.15
CA GLY A 57 -56.12 -31.96 -11.50
C GLY A 57 -54.88 -32.08 -10.60
N THR A 58 -54.95 -31.95 -9.27
CA THR A 58 -55.48 -32.84 -8.20
C THR A 58 -54.84 -34.23 -8.04
N ALA A 59 -54.45 -34.48 -6.78
CA ALA A 59 -54.55 -35.71 -5.97
C ALA A 59 -53.35 -36.68 -5.92
N GLY A 60 -52.94 -36.99 -4.68
CA GLY A 60 -52.03 -38.08 -4.37
C GLY A 60 -51.52 -38.08 -2.93
N ALA A 61 -52.41 -38.29 -1.96
CA ALA A 61 -52.06 -38.55 -0.57
C ALA A 61 -51.54 -40.00 -0.37
N GLY A 62 -50.66 -40.20 0.62
CA GLY A 62 -50.59 -41.47 1.35
C GLY A 62 -49.19 -41.88 1.81
N GLY A 63 -49.05 -42.17 3.11
CA GLY A 63 -48.06 -43.15 3.57
C GLY A 63 -47.27 -42.78 4.83
N THR A 64 -47.87 -43.02 5.99
CA THR A 64 -47.26 -42.97 7.32
C THR A 64 -46.35 -44.18 7.63
N ALA A 65 -45.47 -43.98 8.62
CA ALA A 65 -45.08 -44.88 9.72
C ALA A 65 -43.74 -45.62 9.63
N GLY A 66 -42.99 -45.57 10.74
CA GLY A 66 -41.98 -46.58 11.07
C GLY A 66 -40.87 -46.12 12.01
N ALA A 67 -41.16 -45.90 13.29
CA ALA A 67 -40.14 -45.86 14.34
C ALA A 67 -39.64 -47.28 14.65
N GLY A 68 -38.35 -47.42 14.94
CA GLY A 68 -37.76 -48.66 15.48
C GLY A 68 -36.26 -48.52 15.73
N GLY A 69 -35.87 -48.30 16.99
CA GLY A 69 -34.47 -48.39 17.42
C GLY A 69 -34.03 -49.83 17.69
N MET A 70 -32.72 -50.05 17.85
CA MET A 70 -32.12 -50.96 18.83
C MET A 70 -30.59 -50.86 18.79
N ALA A 71 -30.00 -50.94 19.98
CA ALA A 71 -28.58 -50.98 20.28
C ALA A 71 -27.90 -52.29 19.84
N GLY A 72 -26.57 -52.28 19.72
CA GLY A 72 -25.77 -53.49 19.50
C GLY A 72 -24.26 -53.24 19.67
N ALA A 73 -23.67 -53.88 20.68
CA ALA A 73 -22.30 -53.77 21.15
C ALA A 73 -21.25 -54.52 20.28
N GLY A 74 -20.00 -54.08 20.38
CA GLY A 74 -18.85 -54.94 20.69
C GLY A 74 -18.06 -55.55 19.51
N GLY A 75 -16.74 -55.41 19.56
CA GLY A 75 -15.82 -56.24 18.77
C GLY A 75 -14.37 -55.77 18.80
N ALA A 76 -13.59 -56.31 19.74
CA ALA A 76 -12.12 -56.25 19.74
C ALA A 76 -11.52 -57.45 18.99
N GLY A 77 -10.34 -57.25 18.40
CA GLY A 77 -9.44 -58.28 17.83
C GLY A 77 -8.76 -57.73 16.56
N GLY A 78 -7.45 -57.75 16.35
CA GLY A 78 -6.34 -58.49 16.95
C GLY A 78 -5.47 -59.09 15.83
N MET A 79 -4.14 -59.06 16.02
CA MET A 79 -3.06 -59.75 15.27
C MET A 79 -2.44 -58.95 14.09
N ALA A 80 -1.24 -58.38 14.23
CA ALA A 80 0.10 -59.02 14.31
C ALA A 80 0.62 -59.52 12.95
N GLY A 81 1.67 -58.84 12.46
CA GLY A 81 2.54 -59.28 11.38
C GLY A 81 3.97 -58.87 11.68
N ALA A 82 4.75 -59.81 12.22
CA ALA A 82 6.17 -59.67 12.51
C ALA A 82 7.02 -59.97 11.27
N GLY A 83 8.17 -59.30 11.16
CA GLY A 83 9.25 -59.64 10.25
C GLY A 83 10.50 -58.82 10.56
N GLY A 84 11.37 -59.33 11.43
CA GLY A 84 12.55 -58.61 11.91
C GLY A 84 13.83 -58.85 11.10
N MET A 85 14.89 -58.13 11.49
CA MET A 85 16.25 -58.66 11.61
C MET A 85 16.99 -57.93 12.73
N ALA A 86 17.77 -58.71 13.48
CA ALA A 86 18.48 -58.33 14.69
C ALA A 86 19.95 -58.03 14.41
N GLY A 87 20.56 -57.21 15.27
CA GLY A 87 21.87 -57.53 15.85
C GLY A 87 22.89 -56.40 15.92
N GLY A 88 23.23 -55.97 17.15
CA GLY A 88 24.53 -55.36 17.45
C GLY A 88 24.51 -54.31 18.56
N GLY A 89 24.49 -54.74 19.83
CA GLY A 89 24.44 -53.85 21.00
C GLY A 89 25.76 -53.13 21.31
N GLY A 90 25.64 -51.89 21.77
CA GLY A 90 26.63 -51.13 22.52
C GLY A 90 25.90 -50.21 23.49
N SER A 91 26.18 -50.34 24.79
CA SER A 91 25.52 -49.61 25.87
C SER A 91 25.73 -48.09 25.73
N GLY A 92 24.65 -47.32 25.60
CA GLY A 92 24.63 -45.86 25.65
C GLY A 92 23.36 -45.40 26.35
N GLY A 93 23.49 -44.45 27.27
CA GLY A 93 22.37 -43.89 28.04
C GLY A 93 21.30 -43.32 27.12
N SER A 94 20.05 -43.46 27.55
CA SER A 94 18.85 -42.93 26.89
C SER A 94 19.01 -41.43 26.68
N MET A 95 19.35 -41.02 25.45
CA MET A 95 19.08 -39.66 24.99
C MET A 95 17.58 -39.63 24.67
N VAL A 96 16.83 -38.78 25.38
CA VAL A 96 15.49 -38.42 24.93
C VAL A 96 15.69 -37.68 23.60
N PRO A 97 14.95 -37.98 22.53
CA PRO A 97 15.09 -37.23 21.28
C PRO A 97 14.76 -35.74 21.53
N VAL A 98 15.39 -34.85 20.77
CA VAL A 98 15.11 -33.41 20.80
C VAL A 98 14.01 -33.15 19.77
N GLU A 99 12.99 -32.38 20.16
CA GLU A 99 11.89 -31.99 19.28
C GLU A 99 12.35 -30.95 18.25
N LEU A 100 12.07 -31.16 16.95
CA LEU A 100 12.30 -30.15 15.91
C LEU A 100 11.00 -29.39 15.67
N CYS A 101 10.92 -28.15 16.15
CA CYS A 101 9.68 -27.39 16.25
C CYS A 101 9.09 -26.83 14.93
N SER A 102 9.43 -27.42 13.78
CA SER A 102 9.02 -26.92 12.46
C SER A 102 8.92 -28.00 11.38
N ASN A 103 8.67 -29.26 11.76
CA ASN A 103 8.65 -30.37 10.82
C ASN A 103 7.38 -31.25 10.87
N ASP A 104 6.38 -30.86 11.68
CA ASP A 104 5.10 -31.54 11.89
C ASP A 104 5.23 -32.98 12.41
N LEU A 105 6.37 -33.32 13.02
CA LEU A 105 6.63 -34.63 13.61
C LEU A 105 6.82 -34.51 15.11
N ASP A 106 6.21 -35.45 15.83
CA ASP A 106 6.47 -35.68 17.25
C ASP A 106 7.81 -36.42 17.36
N ASP A 107 8.90 -35.68 17.18
CA ASP A 107 10.27 -36.19 17.10
C ASP A 107 10.71 -36.80 18.44
N ASP A 108 10.18 -36.28 19.55
CA ASP A 108 10.47 -36.81 20.88
C ASP A 108 9.43 -37.79 21.46
N GLY A 109 8.32 -37.97 20.76
CA GLY A 109 7.36 -39.04 20.96
C GLY A 109 6.41 -38.83 22.15
N ASP A 110 6.21 -37.59 22.59
CA ASP A 110 5.36 -37.23 23.72
C ASP A 110 3.88 -36.97 23.34
N GLY A 111 3.58 -37.00 22.05
CA GLY A 111 2.24 -36.88 21.47
C GLY A 111 1.84 -35.46 21.11
N ASN A 112 2.74 -34.50 21.25
CA ASN A 112 2.59 -33.15 20.72
C ASN A 112 3.53 -32.96 19.52
N VAL A 113 3.22 -31.98 18.66
CA VAL A 113 3.93 -31.72 17.40
C VAL A 113 4.18 -30.22 17.32
N ASP A 114 5.41 -29.83 17.00
CA ASP A 114 5.84 -28.45 16.81
C ASP A 114 5.25 -27.49 17.87
N CYS A 115 4.58 -26.41 17.47
CA CYS A 115 4.05 -25.38 18.36
C CYS A 115 2.94 -25.83 19.33
N LYS A 116 2.44 -27.06 19.18
CA LYS A 116 1.55 -27.70 20.16
C LYS A 116 2.35 -28.46 21.22
N ASP A 117 3.63 -28.75 20.98
CA ASP A 117 4.57 -29.27 21.95
C ASP A 117 4.93 -28.20 22.98
N PRO A 118 4.72 -28.45 24.30
CA PRO A 118 5.13 -27.54 25.36
C PRO A 118 6.61 -27.14 25.30
N LYS A 119 7.47 -27.98 24.73
CA LYS A 119 8.90 -27.74 24.52
C LYS A 119 9.20 -26.85 23.31
N CYS A 120 8.21 -26.54 22.47
CA CYS A 120 8.32 -25.68 21.29
C CYS A 120 7.45 -24.42 21.40
N ALA A 121 6.51 -24.40 22.35
CA ALA A 121 5.47 -23.39 22.52
C ALA A 121 5.95 -21.93 22.72
N MET A 122 7.25 -21.72 22.90
CA MET A 122 7.89 -20.41 23.08
C MET A 122 8.90 -20.04 21.98
N GLN A 123 9.23 -20.92 21.02
CA GLN A 123 10.21 -20.59 19.97
C GLN A 123 9.72 -19.52 19.00
N ALA A 124 10.66 -18.76 18.44
CA ALA A 124 10.42 -17.78 17.38
C ALA A 124 9.59 -18.35 16.21
N ILE A 125 9.86 -19.60 15.82
CA ILE A 125 9.16 -20.31 14.73
C ILE A 125 7.68 -20.61 15.03
N CYS A 126 7.28 -20.49 16.31
CA CYS A 126 5.91 -20.62 16.80
C CYS A 126 5.25 -19.27 17.15
N GLY A 127 5.88 -18.16 16.72
CA GLY A 127 5.30 -16.82 16.68
C GLY A 127 5.05 -16.17 18.04
N LYS A 128 6.02 -16.20 18.96
CA LYS A 128 5.79 -15.69 20.32
C LYS A 128 6.75 -14.59 20.77
N LEU A 129 8.06 -14.80 20.82
CA LEU A 129 8.98 -13.75 21.29
C LEU A 129 10.31 -13.83 20.55
N ILE A 130 10.70 -12.74 19.89
CA ILE A 130 11.91 -12.66 19.05
C ILE A 130 12.76 -11.46 19.47
N ILE A 131 14.07 -11.53 19.18
CA ILE A 131 14.98 -10.38 19.30
C ILE A 131 14.70 -9.48 18.09
N ASN A 132 14.33 -8.23 18.32
CA ASN A 132 13.78 -7.36 17.27
C ASN A 132 14.69 -6.19 16.91
N GLU A 133 15.40 -5.64 17.89
CA GLU A 133 16.32 -4.52 17.71
C GLU A 133 17.47 -4.63 18.72
N VAL A 134 18.70 -4.32 18.29
CA VAL A 134 19.89 -4.32 19.14
C VAL A 134 20.73 -3.07 18.83
N ASP A 135 21.08 -2.31 19.87
CA ASP A 135 22.11 -1.26 19.88
C ASP A 135 23.18 -1.72 20.88
N TYR A 136 24.33 -2.16 20.35
CA TYR A 136 25.47 -2.71 21.09
C TYR A 136 26.77 -1.92 20.93
N ASP A 137 26.87 -0.98 19.98
CA ASP A 137 28.09 -0.19 19.76
C ASP A 137 27.81 1.31 19.55
N GLN A 138 28.36 2.16 20.43
CA GLN A 138 28.25 3.62 20.33
C GLN A 138 29.62 4.28 20.18
N THR A 139 29.68 5.39 19.44
CA THR A 139 30.93 6.05 18.99
C THR A 139 31.89 6.52 20.11
N ASP A 140 31.48 6.46 21.39
CA ASP A 140 32.26 6.95 22.54
C ASP A 140 32.21 6.01 23.77
N VAL A 141 31.12 6.04 24.52
CA VAL A 141 30.91 5.26 25.75
C VAL A 141 29.57 4.58 25.70
N ASP A 142 29.59 3.26 25.77
CA ASP A 142 28.43 2.37 25.71
C ASP A 142 27.54 2.61 26.94
N THR A 143 26.60 3.56 26.81
CA THR A 143 25.73 4.01 27.90
C THR A 143 24.26 4.02 27.51
N THR A 144 23.97 3.86 26.22
CA THR A 144 22.64 3.84 25.61
C THR A 144 22.35 2.50 24.91
N GLU A 145 23.02 1.42 25.31
CA GLU A 145 22.83 0.10 24.71
C GLU A 145 21.47 -0.46 25.08
N PHE A 146 20.86 -1.20 24.15
CA PHE A 146 19.66 -1.95 24.44
C PHE A 146 19.48 -3.19 23.57
N ILE A 147 18.68 -4.11 24.11
CA ILE A 147 18.18 -5.28 23.40
C ILE A 147 16.66 -5.23 23.50
N GLU A 148 16.00 -5.20 22.36
CA GLU A 148 14.55 -5.24 22.25
C GLU A 148 14.07 -6.64 21.89
N LEU A 149 13.00 -7.06 22.56
CA LEU A 149 12.22 -8.24 22.22
C LEU A 149 10.83 -7.80 21.74
N TYR A 150 10.33 -8.42 20.67
CA TYR A 150 8.99 -8.19 20.15
C TYR A 150 8.09 -9.41 20.36
N ASN A 151 6.92 -9.20 20.96
CA ASN A 151 5.87 -10.22 20.99
C ASN A 151 5.08 -10.19 19.69
N ALA A 152 5.56 -10.92 18.68
CA ALA A 152 4.90 -11.09 17.39
C ALA A 152 3.61 -11.93 17.46
N GLY A 153 3.29 -12.49 18.64
CA GLY A 153 2.13 -13.33 18.86
C GLY A 153 0.85 -12.56 19.20
N MET A 154 -0.28 -13.28 19.14
CA MET A 154 -1.61 -12.75 19.42
C MET A 154 -2.01 -12.83 20.91
N THR A 155 -1.10 -13.25 21.78
CA THR A 155 -1.36 -13.43 23.22
C THR A 155 -0.23 -12.86 24.06
N ASP A 156 -0.57 -12.37 25.25
CA ASP A 156 0.40 -11.89 26.22
C ASP A 156 1.38 -13.00 26.64
N ILE A 157 2.66 -12.66 26.76
CA ILE A 157 3.73 -13.58 27.15
C ILE A 157 4.29 -13.17 28.49
N THR A 158 4.32 -14.10 29.43
CA THR A 158 5.05 -13.92 30.68
C THR A 158 6.51 -14.31 30.47
N LEU A 159 7.44 -13.47 30.93
CA LEU A 159 8.88 -13.66 30.73
C LEU A 159 9.52 -14.54 31.82
N ASP A 160 8.73 -15.05 32.76
CA ASP A 160 9.20 -15.92 33.84
C ASP A 160 9.84 -17.20 33.27
N GLY A 161 11.12 -17.44 33.60
CA GLY A 161 11.86 -18.59 33.11
C GLY A 161 12.59 -18.35 31.78
N LEU A 162 12.43 -17.17 31.19
CA LEU A 162 13.23 -16.72 30.05
C LEU A 162 14.44 -15.90 30.50
N GLU A 163 15.50 -15.95 29.70
CA GLU A 163 16.71 -15.17 29.91
C GLU A 163 17.39 -14.81 28.59
N VAL A 164 18.11 -13.69 28.61
CA VAL A 164 19.03 -13.30 27.55
C VAL A 164 20.44 -13.70 27.96
N VAL A 165 21.11 -14.49 27.13
CA VAL A 165 22.48 -14.93 27.32
C VAL A 165 23.39 -14.17 26.36
N LEU A 166 24.37 -13.48 26.92
CA LEU A 166 25.36 -12.74 26.15
C LEU A 166 26.63 -13.58 25.98
N ILE A 167 27.05 -13.76 24.74
CA ILE A 167 28.05 -14.75 24.35
C ILE A 167 29.21 -14.05 23.66
N ASN A 168 30.40 -14.29 24.17
CA ASN A 168 31.65 -13.83 23.59
C ASN A 168 32.17 -14.91 22.62
N GLY A 169 32.37 -14.56 21.35
CA GLY A 169 32.85 -15.45 20.30
C GLY A 169 34.36 -15.38 20.03
N ASN A 170 35.10 -14.57 20.78
CA ASN A 170 36.53 -14.31 20.57
C ASN A 170 37.35 -15.61 20.55
N GLY A 171 38.24 -15.73 19.57
CA GLY A 171 39.07 -16.92 19.37
C GLY A 171 38.32 -18.11 18.75
N GLY A 172 37.10 -17.90 18.24
CA GLY A 172 36.29 -18.93 17.57
C GLY A 172 35.64 -19.91 18.55
N THR A 173 35.31 -19.44 19.76
CA THR A 173 34.64 -20.22 20.81
C THR A 173 33.48 -19.44 21.36
N SER A 174 32.37 -20.12 21.68
CA SER A 174 31.16 -19.48 22.22
C SER A 174 31.17 -19.54 23.74
N VAL A 175 31.56 -18.45 24.40
CA VAL A 175 31.73 -18.37 25.86
C VAL A 175 30.73 -17.37 26.43
N GLU A 176 29.79 -17.85 27.24
CA GLU A 176 28.90 -16.98 28.03
C GLU A 176 29.70 -16.04 28.94
N TYR A 177 29.39 -14.75 28.90
CA TYR A 177 29.95 -13.75 29.82
C TYR A 177 28.91 -13.13 30.76
N GLU A 178 27.63 -13.11 30.37
CA GLU A 178 26.53 -12.71 31.24
C GLU A 178 25.24 -13.44 30.86
N THR A 179 24.40 -13.69 31.86
CA THR A 179 23.02 -14.16 31.68
C THR A 179 22.07 -13.25 32.44
N ILE A 180 21.08 -12.72 31.75
CA ILE A 180 20.11 -11.75 32.25
C ILE A 180 18.74 -12.42 32.35
N PRO A 181 18.26 -12.77 33.55
CA PRO A 181 16.91 -13.31 33.71
C PRO A 181 15.89 -12.23 33.38
N LEU A 182 14.91 -12.58 32.55
CA LEU A 182 13.81 -11.69 32.18
C LEU A 182 12.69 -11.79 33.22
N SER A 183 11.89 -10.74 33.32
CA SER A 183 10.73 -10.71 34.20
C SER A 183 9.64 -9.78 33.67
N GLY A 184 8.40 -10.06 34.03
CA GLY A 184 7.25 -9.27 33.62
C GLY A 184 6.44 -9.92 32.50
N THR A 185 5.68 -9.11 31.78
CA THR A 185 4.75 -9.57 30.75
C THR A 185 4.83 -8.64 29.55
N VAL A 186 4.86 -9.22 28.35
CA VAL A 186 4.81 -8.50 27.08
C VAL A 186 3.47 -8.77 26.44
N THR A 187 2.64 -7.75 26.32
CA THR A 187 1.32 -7.86 25.68
C THR A 187 1.45 -8.28 24.22
N ALA A 188 0.43 -8.91 23.64
CA ALA A 188 0.40 -9.23 22.21
C ALA A 188 0.70 -8.00 21.34
N GLY A 189 1.64 -8.10 20.40
CA GLY A 189 2.05 -6.99 19.52
C GLY A 189 2.76 -5.83 20.25
N GLN A 190 3.32 -6.07 21.43
CA GLN A 190 4.08 -5.08 22.20
C GLN A 190 5.54 -5.51 22.38
N TYR A 191 6.35 -4.58 22.92
CA TYR A 191 7.80 -4.69 23.00
C TYR A 191 8.27 -4.78 24.45
N PHE A 192 9.43 -5.40 24.62
CA PHE A 192 10.18 -5.43 25.86
C PHE A 192 11.61 -4.99 25.64
N VAL A 193 12.05 -3.96 26.37
CA VAL A 193 13.38 -3.37 26.17
C VAL A 193 14.26 -3.62 27.40
N LEU A 194 15.35 -4.35 27.20
CA LEU A 194 16.50 -4.40 28.11
C LEU A 194 17.38 -3.19 27.81
N ALA A 195 17.31 -2.15 28.63
CA ALA A 195 17.95 -0.87 28.34
C ALA A 195 18.98 -0.45 29.38
N ALA A 196 20.13 0.05 28.93
CA ALA A 196 21.09 0.76 29.77
C ALA A 196 20.46 2.06 30.29
N ALA A 197 21.01 2.59 31.40
CA ALA A 197 20.42 3.75 32.08
C ALA A 197 20.42 5.04 31.23
N GLY A 198 21.24 5.12 30.17
CA GLY A 198 21.29 6.25 29.26
C GLY A 198 20.34 6.16 28.07
N VAL A 199 19.63 5.05 27.86
CA VAL A 199 18.62 4.95 26.79
C VAL A 199 17.47 5.90 27.12
N MET A 200 17.35 6.95 26.31
CA MET A 200 16.27 7.93 26.40
C MET A 200 15.28 7.64 25.26
N ASN A 201 14.00 7.94 25.47
CA ASN A 201 12.92 7.78 24.48
C ASN A 201 12.40 6.35 24.23
N ILE A 202 12.48 5.46 25.23
CA ILE A 202 11.74 4.20 25.16
C ILE A 202 10.24 4.49 25.08
N ASP A 203 9.53 3.85 24.14
CA ASP A 203 8.09 4.03 23.98
C ASP A 203 7.35 3.72 25.30
N PRO A 204 6.41 4.58 25.74
CA PRO A 204 5.70 4.38 27.01
C PRO A 204 4.87 3.09 27.09
N GLY A 205 4.51 2.48 25.96
CA GLY A 205 3.79 1.23 25.86
C GLY A 205 4.67 -0.01 26.08
N ALA A 206 5.99 0.12 25.98
CA ALA A 206 6.91 -0.99 26.13
C ALA A 206 7.18 -1.34 27.60
N ALA A 207 7.28 -2.64 27.87
CA ALA A 207 7.80 -3.12 29.15
C ALA A 207 9.33 -2.93 29.17
N THR A 208 9.89 -2.54 30.32
CA THR A 208 11.32 -2.22 30.42
C THR A 208 11.98 -2.92 31.61
N GLN A 209 13.23 -3.33 31.41
CA GLN A 209 14.10 -3.84 32.46
C GLN A 209 15.51 -3.27 32.28
N THR A 210 16.19 -2.96 33.38
CA THR A 210 17.53 -2.38 33.32
C THR A 210 18.55 -3.41 32.84
N LEU A 211 19.31 -3.05 31.82
CA LEU A 211 20.51 -3.74 31.39
C LEU A 211 21.67 -3.32 32.32
N THR A 212 22.22 -4.27 33.07
CA THR A 212 23.22 -4.00 34.11
C THR A 212 24.67 -4.26 33.69
N VAL A 213 24.86 -4.77 32.48
CA VAL A 213 26.15 -5.03 31.86
C VAL A 213 26.18 -4.38 30.49
N ALA A 214 27.36 -3.95 30.03
CA ALA A 214 27.51 -3.56 28.63
C ALA A 214 27.44 -4.81 27.74
N VAL A 215 26.79 -4.66 26.60
CA VAL A 215 26.93 -5.60 25.49
C VAL A 215 28.33 -5.40 24.92
N GLN A 216 29.01 -6.48 24.55
CA GLN A 216 30.37 -6.38 24.03
C GLN A 216 30.31 -5.98 22.57
N ASN A 217 31.01 -4.90 22.23
CA ASN A 217 31.23 -4.48 20.86
C ASN A 217 32.07 -5.59 20.19
N GLY A 218 31.64 -6.02 19.01
CA GLY A 218 32.34 -7.07 18.26
C GLY A 218 33.78 -6.67 17.87
N GLY A 219 34.43 -7.53 17.09
CA GLY A 219 35.73 -7.22 16.48
C GLY A 219 35.61 -6.93 14.99
N THR A 220 36.20 -5.82 14.55
CA THR A 220 36.23 -5.37 13.13
C THR A 220 36.46 -6.46 12.08
N PRO A 221 36.11 -6.23 10.80
CA PRO A 221 36.42 -7.15 9.70
C PRO A 221 37.91 -7.56 9.59
N ALA A 222 38.83 -6.73 10.11
CA ALA A 222 40.27 -7.01 10.14
C ALA A 222 40.72 -7.90 11.31
N THR A 223 39.94 -7.93 12.41
CA THR A 223 40.15 -8.74 13.60
C THR A 223 38.81 -9.29 14.09
N PRO A 224 38.20 -10.23 13.35
CA PRO A 224 36.85 -10.71 13.65
C PRO A 224 36.82 -11.31 15.06
N SER A 225 36.05 -10.65 15.93
CA SER A 225 35.67 -11.13 17.26
C SER A 225 34.16 -11.12 17.28
N PRO A 226 33.51 -12.06 16.57
CA PRO A 226 32.07 -12.10 16.52
C PRO A 226 31.57 -12.27 17.96
N ASP A 227 30.43 -11.67 18.29
CA ASP A 227 29.71 -11.87 19.56
C ASP A 227 28.23 -12.19 19.26
N ALA A 228 27.47 -12.66 20.25
CA ALA A 228 26.08 -13.08 20.02
C ALA A 228 25.15 -12.85 21.22
N ILE A 229 23.87 -12.69 20.92
CA ILE A 229 22.76 -12.64 21.87
C ILE A 229 21.88 -13.87 21.64
N LEU A 230 21.59 -14.62 22.70
CA LEU A 230 20.68 -15.77 22.68
C LEU A 230 19.52 -15.52 23.65
N LEU A 231 18.29 -15.60 23.15
CA LEU A 231 17.08 -15.66 23.98
C LEU A 231 16.78 -17.13 24.32
N ARG A 232 16.76 -17.48 25.60
CA ARG A 232 16.65 -18.87 26.07
C ARG A 232 15.49 -19.07 27.05
N ASP A 233 14.78 -20.19 26.91
CA ASP A 233 13.84 -20.71 27.90
C ASP A 233 14.55 -21.76 28.77
N THR A 234 14.71 -21.44 30.05
CA THR A 234 15.38 -22.30 31.05
C THR A 234 14.51 -23.44 31.55
N VAL A 235 13.18 -23.31 31.45
CA VAL A 235 12.22 -24.31 31.91
C VAL A 235 12.22 -25.48 30.93
N ASN A 236 12.22 -25.18 29.63
CA ASN A 236 12.18 -26.18 28.57
C ASN A 236 13.54 -26.46 27.92
N SER A 237 14.61 -25.76 28.34
CA SER A 237 15.97 -25.90 27.79
C SER A 237 16.06 -25.59 26.29
N LEU A 238 15.39 -24.53 25.86
CA LEU A 238 15.15 -24.21 24.45
C LEU A 238 15.76 -22.85 24.06
N GLY A 239 16.43 -22.78 22.91
CA GLY A 239 16.80 -21.49 22.31
C GLY A 239 15.59 -20.95 21.54
N LEU A 240 15.13 -19.75 21.88
CA LEU A 240 13.95 -19.16 21.28
C LEU A 240 14.30 -18.36 20.02
N ASP A 241 15.34 -17.53 20.10
CA ASP A 241 15.89 -16.73 19.01
C ASP A 241 17.35 -16.38 19.33
N ALA A 242 18.15 -16.08 18.30
CA ALA A 242 19.52 -15.64 18.48
C ALA A 242 19.98 -14.76 17.32
N ILE A 243 20.90 -13.84 17.61
CA ILE A 243 21.65 -13.12 16.59
C ILE A 243 23.14 -13.15 16.91
N CYS A 244 23.93 -13.46 15.89
CA CYS A 244 25.37 -13.25 15.84
C CYS A 244 25.65 -11.94 15.10
N TYR A 245 26.33 -10.99 15.75
CA TYR A 245 26.75 -9.74 15.14
C TYR A 245 28.26 -9.71 14.92
N GLU A 246 28.66 -8.99 13.88
CA GLU A 246 30.01 -9.05 13.30
C GLU A 246 30.43 -10.50 12.96
N CYS A 247 29.44 -11.31 12.60
CA CYS A 247 29.63 -12.72 12.34
C CYS A 247 30.45 -12.93 11.06
N PRO A 248 31.46 -13.82 11.05
CA PRO A 248 32.06 -14.23 9.79
C PRO A 248 31.00 -14.97 8.94
N PRO A 249 31.16 -15.04 7.61
CA PRO A 249 30.24 -15.79 6.74
C PRO A 249 30.11 -17.28 7.08
N THR A 250 31.05 -17.83 7.86
CA THR A 250 31.02 -19.20 8.38
C THR A 250 30.18 -19.38 9.64
N GLY A 251 29.68 -18.29 10.21
CA GLY A 251 28.97 -18.26 11.48
C GLY A 251 29.85 -18.50 12.69
N MET A 252 29.20 -18.60 13.85
CA MET A 252 29.80 -19.01 15.12
C MET A 252 29.50 -20.48 15.45
N PRO A 253 30.33 -21.13 16.29
CA PRO A 253 29.94 -22.38 16.92
C PRO A 253 28.69 -22.22 17.78
N ALA A 254 27.88 -23.27 17.89
CA ALA A 254 26.77 -23.31 18.83
C ALA A 254 27.25 -23.17 20.28
N TYR A 255 26.44 -22.53 21.13
CA TYR A 255 26.70 -22.44 22.56
C TYR A 255 26.25 -23.73 23.25
N ASN A 256 27.19 -24.48 23.86
CA ASN A 256 26.86 -25.67 24.62
C ASN A 256 26.61 -25.34 26.09
N PHE A 257 25.40 -25.59 26.58
CA PHE A 257 25.06 -25.47 27.98
C PHE A 257 24.39 -26.75 28.49
N ASN A 258 24.94 -27.33 29.56
CA ASN A 258 24.46 -28.58 30.16
C ASN A 258 24.28 -29.75 29.15
N GLY A 259 25.06 -29.76 28.07
CA GLY A 259 24.99 -30.80 27.04
C GLY A 259 23.96 -30.56 25.94
N VAL A 260 23.31 -29.39 25.90
CA VAL A 260 22.45 -28.93 24.81
C VAL A 260 23.20 -27.88 24.00
N ASP A 261 23.18 -28.02 22.67
CA ASP A 261 23.78 -27.05 21.73
C ASP A 261 22.71 -26.06 21.27
N TYR A 262 22.94 -24.77 21.50
CA TYR A 262 22.08 -23.67 21.06
C TYR A 262 22.72 -22.96 19.84
N PRO A 263 22.08 -22.98 18.66
CA PRO A 263 22.50 -22.14 17.53
C PRO A 263 22.49 -20.66 17.89
N LEU A 264 23.42 -19.89 17.33
CA LEU A 264 23.59 -18.46 17.61
C LEU A 264 23.20 -17.55 16.44
N TYR A 265 22.67 -18.14 15.38
CA TYR A 265 22.15 -17.50 14.19
C TYR A 265 21.25 -18.52 13.48
N VAL A 266 20.40 -18.04 12.58
CA VAL A 266 19.49 -18.85 11.77
C VAL A 266 19.83 -18.65 10.28
N GLY A 267 19.88 -19.75 9.52
CA GLY A 267 20.21 -19.69 8.09
C GLY A 267 21.62 -19.16 7.81
N THR A 268 21.72 -18.10 7.01
CA THR A 268 22.98 -17.43 6.70
C THR A 268 23.25 -16.33 7.74
N PRO A 269 24.43 -16.26 8.36
CA PRO A 269 24.72 -15.20 9.33
C PRO A 269 24.56 -13.80 8.73
N SER A 270 24.00 -12.88 9.51
CA SER A 270 23.95 -11.47 9.13
C SER A 270 25.37 -10.89 8.97
N SER A 271 25.55 -10.07 7.92
CA SER A 271 26.74 -9.23 7.76
C SER A 271 26.56 -7.81 8.30
N VAL A 272 25.36 -7.51 8.80
CA VAL A 272 24.99 -6.18 9.29
C VAL A 272 25.68 -5.93 10.63
N THR A 273 26.09 -4.69 10.84
CA THR A 273 26.71 -4.19 12.07
C THR A 273 26.12 -2.82 12.41
N ASP A 274 26.04 -2.50 13.70
CA ASP A 274 25.71 -1.16 14.17
C ASP A 274 26.96 -0.32 14.45
N ALA A 275 28.16 -0.81 14.08
CA ALA A 275 29.43 -0.19 14.43
C ALA A 275 29.47 1.31 14.04
N ALA A 276 29.45 2.16 15.07
CA ALA A 276 29.39 3.60 14.89
C ALA A 276 30.81 4.16 14.66
N THR A 277 30.98 4.95 13.59
CA THR A 277 32.23 5.65 13.28
C THR A 277 31.99 7.16 13.28
N PRO A 278 33.03 8.01 13.32
CA PRO A 278 32.81 9.45 13.16
C PRO A 278 32.14 9.88 11.84
N ALA A 279 32.00 8.97 10.87
CA ALA A 279 31.29 9.17 9.60
C ALA A 279 29.90 8.50 9.56
N THR A 280 29.55 7.66 10.55
CA THR A 280 28.28 6.95 10.64
C THR A 280 27.63 7.23 12.00
N PRO A 281 26.47 7.90 12.06
CA PRO A 281 25.82 8.23 13.33
C PRO A 281 25.41 6.97 14.11
N ASN A 282 25.03 7.14 15.38
CA ASN A 282 24.51 6.06 16.22
C ASN A 282 23.39 5.32 15.48
N ARG A 283 23.49 4.00 15.44
CA ARG A 283 22.61 3.12 14.67
C ARG A 283 22.29 1.89 15.51
N SER A 284 21.24 1.17 15.13
CA SER A 284 20.91 -0.15 15.68
C SER A 284 20.80 -1.14 14.53
N ILE A 285 20.92 -2.43 14.85
CA ILE A 285 20.50 -3.49 13.95
C ILE A 285 19.07 -3.90 14.28
N ILE A 286 18.24 -3.97 13.26
CA ILE A 286 16.79 -4.21 13.35
C ILE A 286 16.39 -5.40 12.50
N ARG A 287 15.35 -6.12 12.93
CA ARG A 287 14.59 -6.98 12.03
C ARG A 287 13.73 -6.12 11.10
N PHE A 288 13.87 -6.27 9.78
CA PHE A 288 13.10 -5.48 8.81
C PHE A 288 12.47 -6.35 7.71
N PRO A 289 11.13 -6.25 7.49
CA PRO A 289 10.14 -5.47 8.24
C PRO A 289 10.08 -5.83 9.74
N ASN A 290 9.49 -4.97 10.57
CA ASN A 290 9.41 -5.20 12.02
C ASN A 290 8.89 -6.62 12.35
N GLY A 291 9.65 -7.34 13.17
CA GLY A 291 9.34 -8.72 13.52
C GLY A 291 9.63 -9.77 12.45
N ALA A 292 10.39 -9.45 11.38
CA ALA A 292 10.74 -10.38 10.31
C ALA A 292 11.51 -11.61 10.81
N TYR A 293 11.05 -12.79 10.40
CA TYR A 293 11.69 -14.07 10.71
C TYR A 293 11.49 -15.04 9.54
N THR A 294 12.31 -14.91 8.50
CA THR A 294 12.28 -15.77 7.30
C THR A 294 13.06 -17.07 7.50
N GLY A 295 13.80 -17.18 8.61
CA GLY A 295 14.71 -18.29 8.86
C GLY A 295 16.09 -18.11 8.23
N ASP A 296 16.43 -16.88 7.81
CA ASP A 296 17.75 -16.51 7.33
C ASP A 296 18.11 -15.09 7.83
N ASP A 297 19.10 -15.01 8.73
CA ASP A 297 19.51 -13.74 9.34
C ASP A 297 20.10 -12.74 8.33
N SER A 298 20.59 -13.19 7.18
CA SER A 298 21.08 -12.29 6.13
C SER A 298 19.97 -11.53 5.40
N ILE A 299 18.73 -11.98 5.53
CA ILE A 299 17.53 -11.37 4.96
C ILE A 299 16.79 -10.56 6.02
N ASP A 300 16.72 -11.11 7.24
CA ASP A 300 15.86 -10.57 8.29
C ASP A 300 16.42 -9.30 8.93
N TRP A 301 17.74 -9.10 8.93
CA TRP A 301 18.39 -8.01 9.64
C TRP A 301 18.88 -6.89 8.71
N ARG A 302 18.70 -5.64 9.14
CA ARG A 302 19.21 -4.42 8.50
C ARG A 302 19.74 -3.46 9.56
N ALA A 303 20.61 -2.52 9.18
CA ALA A 303 21.01 -1.42 10.06
C ALA A 303 20.05 -0.24 9.85
N THR A 304 19.91 0.63 10.85
CA THR A 304 19.13 1.87 10.74
C THR A 304 19.68 2.92 11.69
N THR A 305 19.58 4.19 11.32
CA THR A 305 19.86 5.32 12.22
C THR A 305 18.63 5.76 13.03
N ILE A 306 17.44 5.23 12.70
CA ILE A 306 16.22 5.42 13.49
C ILE A 306 16.12 4.33 14.54
N LEU A 307 16.58 4.63 15.75
CA LEU A 307 16.42 3.75 16.91
C LEU A 307 14.96 3.78 17.39
N THR A 308 14.38 2.60 17.54
CA THR A 308 12.94 2.43 17.88
C THR A 308 12.70 1.69 19.19
N PRO A 309 13.42 1.98 20.31
CA PRO A 309 13.26 1.21 21.53
C PRO A 309 11.81 1.28 22.05
N GLY A 310 11.15 0.14 22.06
CA GLY A 310 9.78 -0.04 22.50
C GLY A 310 8.72 0.14 21.39
N ALA A 311 9.10 0.33 20.14
CA ALA A 311 8.22 0.62 19.02
C ALA A 311 8.54 -0.28 17.81
N ALA A 312 7.70 -0.21 16.78
CA ALA A 312 7.95 -0.98 15.55
C ALA A 312 9.17 -0.44 14.81
N ASN A 313 10.06 -1.34 14.39
CA ASN A 313 11.27 -1.02 13.64
C ASN A 313 10.98 -0.16 12.41
N GLN A 314 11.79 0.86 12.23
CA GLN A 314 11.76 1.75 11.07
C GLN A 314 13.15 1.84 10.45
N VAL A 315 13.20 1.92 9.13
CA VAL A 315 14.40 2.34 8.41
C VAL A 315 14.38 3.85 8.28
N ALA A 316 15.54 4.48 8.40
CA ALA A 316 15.66 5.84 7.92
C ALA A 316 15.45 5.86 6.41
N THR A 317 14.87 6.93 5.90
CA THR A 317 14.91 7.23 4.47
C THR A 317 16.15 8.05 4.22
N GLU A 318 16.93 7.69 3.20
CA GLU A 318 18.11 8.46 2.80
C GLU A 318 17.75 9.93 2.53
N VAL A 319 18.52 10.85 3.12
CA VAL A 319 18.32 12.28 2.90
C VAL A 319 19.19 12.68 1.71
N CYS A 320 18.64 12.52 0.52
CA CYS A 320 19.33 12.64 -0.77
C CYS A 320 20.19 13.89 -1.03
N VAL A 321 20.00 14.96 -0.24
CA VAL A 321 20.91 16.10 -0.18
C VAL A 321 20.72 16.82 1.14
N ASP A 322 21.68 16.64 2.03
CA ASP A 322 21.83 17.45 3.24
C ASP A 322 23.19 18.17 3.32
N GLY A 323 24.08 17.87 2.37
CA GLY A 323 25.42 18.42 2.26
C GLY A 323 26.42 17.82 3.25
N MET A 324 26.07 16.71 3.91
CA MET A 324 26.88 16.04 4.92
C MET A 324 27.44 14.67 4.48
N MET A 325 27.07 14.12 3.32
CA MET A 325 27.46 12.77 2.84
C MET A 325 27.32 11.71 3.95
N LEU A 326 26.21 11.79 4.67
CA LEU A 326 25.84 10.83 5.69
C LEU A 326 25.03 9.74 5.01
N ASP A 327 25.23 8.51 5.47
CA ASP A 327 24.50 7.31 5.07
C ASP A 327 23.39 7.13 6.11
N GLU A 328 22.23 7.77 5.87
CA GLU A 328 21.17 7.85 6.87
C GLU A 328 20.42 6.53 7.01
N ASP A 329 20.18 5.83 5.90
CA ASP A 329 19.50 4.55 5.91
C ASP A 329 20.42 3.34 6.20
N ALA A 330 21.73 3.61 6.32
CA ALA A 330 22.77 2.69 6.75
C ALA A 330 23.06 1.55 5.76
N ASP A 331 22.86 1.79 4.45
CA ASP A 331 23.12 0.84 3.36
C ASP A 331 24.53 0.93 2.72
N GLU A 332 25.36 1.85 3.23
CA GLU A 332 26.72 2.20 2.78
C GLU A 332 26.80 3.13 1.55
N LEU A 333 25.67 3.61 1.03
CA LEU A 333 25.59 4.66 0.02
C LEU A 333 25.02 5.94 0.66
N ALA A 334 25.23 7.09 0.01
CA ALA A 334 24.89 8.39 0.58
C ALA A 334 24.56 9.41 -0.50
N ASP A 335 23.63 10.32 -0.21
CA ASP A 335 23.14 11.37 -1.10
C ASP A 335 22.79 10.83 -2.51
N CYS A 336 23.14 11.56 -3.58
CA CYS A 336 22.92 11.16 -4.96
C CYS A 336 23.77 9.98 -5.45
N ALA A 337 24.64 9.41 -4.61
CA ALA A 337 25.28 8.12 -4.90
C ALA A 337 24.36 6.94 -4.50
N ASP A 338 23.30 7.21 -3.75
CA ASP A 338 22.32 6.26 -3.29
C ASP A 338 21.25 5.94 -4.36
N PRO A 339 20.99 4.66 -4.66
CA PRO A 339 19.91 4.22 -5.55
C PRO A 339 18.52 4.70 -5.15
N ASP A 340 18.26 4.93 -3.86
CA ASP A 340 16.98 5.44 -3.37
C ASP A 340 16.80 6.94 -3.67
N CYS A 341 17.89 7.62 -4.06
CA CYS A 341 17.91 9.04 -4.40
C CYS A 341 17.91 9.36 -5.90
N VAL A 342 17.87 8.35 -6.78
CA VAL A 342 17.95 8.54 -8.24
C VAL A 342 16.77 9.31 -8.84
N ALA A 343 15.63 9.32 -8.15
CA ALA A 343 14.44 10.09 -8.55
C ALA A 343 14.32 11.43 -7.80
N PHE A 344 15.25 11.74 -6.89
CA PHE A 344 15.19 12.95 -6.10
C PHE A 344 15.55 14.16 -6.99
N PRO A 345 14.71 15.22 -7.06
CA PRO A 345 14.89 16.31 -8.03
C PRO A 345 16.23 17.06 -7.96
N ALA A 346 16.93 17.05 -6.82
CA ALA A 346 18.25 17.65 -6.71
C ALA A 346 19.41 16.72 -7.12
N CYS A 347 19.13 15.43 -7.27
CA CYS A 347 20.04 14.41 -7.77
C CYS A 347 19.87 14.16 -9.28
N ILE A 348 18.78 14.67 -9.85
CA ILE A 348 18.60 14.85 -11.29
C ILE A 348 19.25 16.19 -11.66
N PRO A 349 20.32 16.23 -12.47
CA PRO A 349 20.91 17.49 -12.88
C PRO A 349 19.86 18.32 -13.64
N PRO A 350 19.64 19.60 -13.31
CA PRO A 350 18.78 20.45 -14.12
C PRO A 350 19.33 20.57 -15.54
N GLU A 351 18.46 20.40 -16.53
CA GLU A 351 18.77 20.57 -17.95
C GLU A 351 19.30 21.99 -18.21
N ILE A 352 20.45 22.11 -18.88
CA ILE A 352 21.03 23.40 -19.22
C ILE A 352 20.53 23.78 -20.61
N CYS A 353 19.49 24.61 -20.64
CA CYS A 353 18.66 24.89 -21.82
C CYS A 353 19.32 25.59 -23.03
N ASP A 354 20.64 25.72 -23.09
CA ASP A 354 21.38 26.43 -24.14
C ASP A 354 22.72 25.79 -24.57
N ASN A 355 23.06 24.60 -24.06
CA ASN A 355 24.41 24.05 -24.20
C ASN A 355 24.54 22.91 -25.24
N GLY A 356 23.42 22.41 -25.78
CA GLY A 356 23.36 21.38 -26.82
C GLY A 356 23.57 19.95 -26.34
N MET A 357 23.41 19.68 -25.05
CA MET A 357 23.56 18.37 -24.42
C MET A 357 22.22 17.95 -23.78
N ASP A 358 22.16 16.72 -23.30
CA ASP A 358 21.03 16.09 -22.63
C ASP A 358 21.58 15.71 -21.26
N GLU A 359 21.32 16.55 -20.24
CA GLU A 359 21.92 16.46 -18.91
C GLU A 359 21.21 15.46 -17.99
N ASP A 360 19.90 15.28 -18.18
CA ASP A 360 19.07 14.37 -17.39
C ASP A 360 18.86 13.00 -18.07
N PHE A 361 19.37 12.84 -19.30
CA PHE A 361 19.39 11.61 -20.11
C PHE A 361 18.00 11.13 -20.57
N ASP A 362 17.02 12.03 -20.67
CA ASP A 362 15.68 11.71 -21.16
C ASP A 362 15.57 11.65 -22.71
N MET A 363 16.68 11.93 -23.41
CA MET A 363 16.85 11.99 -24.87
C MET A 363 16.34 13.27 -25.54
N MET A 364 15.97 14.28 -24.76
CA MET A 364 15.70 15.64 -25.21
C MET A 364 16.83 16.57 -24.73
N ALA A 365 16.95 17.74 -25.34
CA ALA A 365 18.11 18.61 -25.13
C ALA A 365 17.71 20.06 -25.41
N ASP A 366 18.20 21.00 -24.61
CA ASP A 366 17.89 22.42 -24.70
C ASP A 366 16.38 22.71 -24.76
N CYS A 367 15.93 23.71 -25.53
CA CYS A 367 14.51 23.98 -25.74
C CYS A 367 13.70 22.84 -26.36
N ALA A 368 14.33 21.77 -26.89
CA ALA A 368 13.56 20.60 -27.33
C ALA A 368 13.07 19.75 -26.15
N ASP A 369 13.66 19.97 -24.98
CA ASP A 369 13.28 19.40 -23.68
C ASP A 369 12.06 20.10 -23.08
N SER A 370 11.16 19.34 -22.45
CA SER A 370 10.00 19.90 -21.75
C SER A 370 10.36 20.60 -20.45
N ASP A 371 11.47 20.23 -19.82
CA ASP A 371 11.92 20.82 -18.56
C ASP A 371 12.52 22.21 -18.77
N CYS A 372 12.83 22.54 -20.03
CA CYS A 372 13.26 23.85 -20.47
C CYS A 372 12.11 24.81 -20.83
N ASP A 373 10.84 24.43 -20.73
CA ASP A 373 9.73 25.31 -21.14
C ASP A 373 9.73 26.62 -20.32
N MET A 374 9.71 27.75 -21.02
CA MET A 374 9.86 29.11 -20.47
C MET A 374 11.19 29.41 -19.74
N GLN A 375 12.18 28.50 -19.76
CA GLN A 375 13.50 28.77 -19.22
C GLN A 375 14.34 29.61 -20.18
N ALA A 376 15.30 30.36 -19.61
CA ALA A 376 16.21 31.18 -20.39
C ALA A 376 17.13 30.30 -21.25
N CYS A 377 17.18 30.60 -22.55
CA CYS A 377 17.96 29.86 -23.55
C CYS A 377 18.99 30.74 -24.27
N GLY A 378 19.17 31.97 -23.80
CA GLY A 378 20.09 32.94 -24.36
C GLY A 378 20.07 34.28 -23.62
N PRO A 379 20.94 35.24 -24.01
CA PRO A 379 20.97 36.58 -23.44
C PRO A 379 19.75 37.42 -23.86
N ASN A 380 19.47 38.50 -23.11
CA ASN A 380 18.46 39.52 -23.44
C ASN A 380 17.02 38.95 -23.57
N GLY A 381 16.49 38.31 -22.52
CA GLY A 381 15.07 37.92 -22.47
C GLY A 381 14.64 36.73 -23.36
N LEU A 382 15.58 36.04 -24.01
CA LEU A 382 15.29 34.84 -24.80
C LEU A 382 14.88 33.66 -23.91
N VAL A 383 13.69 33.09 -24.19
CA VAL A 383 13.17 31.90 -23.48
C VAL A 383 12.81 30.80 -24.46
N CYS A 384 12.82 29.55 -23.99
CA CYS A 384 12.35 28.42 -24.76
C CYS A 384 10.83 28.49 -24.95
N SER A 385 10.38 28.41 -26.20
CA SER A 385 8.96 28.33 -26.55
C SER A 385 8.78 27.56 -27.86
N MET A 386 7.83 26.63 -27.93
CA MET A 386 7.57 25.79 -29.12
C MET A 386 8.84 25.10 -29.68
N ASN A 387 9.63 24.51 -28.79
CA ASN A 387 10.88 23.81 -29.09
C ASN A 387 11.98 24.67 -29.73
N MET A 388 11.93 26.00 -29.54
CA MET A 388 12.95 26.92 -30.05
C MET A 388 13.21 28.04 -29.05
N CYS A 389 14.46 28.53 -29.04
CA CYS A 389 14.83 29.72 -28.29
C CYS A 389 14.31 30.98 -29.02
N ALA A 390 13.35 31.68 -28.43
CA ALA A 390 12.64 32.78 -29.09
C ALA A 390 12.32 33.94 -28.13
N CYS A 391 12.14 35.13 -28.69
CA CYS A 391 11.72 36.30 -27.93
C CYS A 391 10.19 36.25 -27.71
N PRO A 392 9.69 36.30 -26.47
CA PRO A 392 8.27 36.15 -26.18
C PRO A 392 7.41 37.37 -26.58
N GLY A 393 7.92 38.60 -26.51
CA GLY A 393 7.12 39.82 -26.73
C GLY A 393 7.24 40.48 -28.11
N GLY A 394 8.08 39.97 -29.02
CA GLY A 394 8.17 40.51 -30.38
C GLY A 394 9.19 41.64 -30.51
N ALA A 395 8.78 42.85 -30.91
CA ALA A 395 9.71 43.94 -31.29
C ALA A 395 9.37 45.29 -30.61
N MET A 396 8.63 45.26 -29.51
CA MET A 396 8.26 46.42 -28.70
C MET A 396 8.03 45.95 -27.26
N GLU A 397 8.63 46.63 -26.30
CA GLU A 397 8.45 46.40 -24.86
C GLU A 397 6.98 46.62 -24.46
N MET A 398 6.33 45.58 -23.91
CA MET A 398 4.89 45.58 -23.60
C MET A 398 4.56 45.67 -22.12
N ALA A 399 5.52 45.35 -21.23
CA ALA A 399 5.37 45.52 -19.79
C ALA A 399 6.53 46.35 -19.25
N CYS A 400 6.21 47.57 -18.84
CA CYS A 400 7.20 48.62 -18.59
C CYS A 400 7.60 48.77 -17.13
N ASP A 401 7.28 47.78 -16.30
CA ASP A 401 7.45 47.77 -14.84
C ASP A 401 7.68 46.36 -14.26
N ASP A 402 8.01 45.36 -15.08
CA ASP A 402 8.19 43.97 -14.66
C ASP A 402 9.66 43.52 -14.55
N MET A 403 10.61 44.44 -14.80
CA MET A 403 12.06 44.21 -14.81
C MET A 403 12.55 43.22 -15.86
N MET A 404 11.74 42.93 -16.88
CA MET A 404 12.08 42.04 -17.97
C MET A 404 12.30 42.81 -19.28
N ASP A 405 13.06 42.17 -20.19
CA ASP A 405 13.36 42.66 -21.54
C ASP A 405 12.48 41.87 -22.50
N ASN A 406 11.23 42.31 -22.66
CA ASN A 406 10.19 41.54 -23.34
C ASN A 406 10.28 41.66 -24.86
N ASP A 407 11.05 42.60 -25.40
CA ASP A 407 11.38 42.68 -26.82
C ASP A 407 12.83 42.32 -27.19
N CYS A 408 13.61 41.93 -26.19
CA CYS A 408 14.93 41.32 -26.30
C CYS A 408 16.00 42.26 -26.88
N ASP A 409 15.87 43.57 -26.66
CA ASP A 409 16.76 44.61 -27.19
C ASP A 409 17.88 45.05 -26.22
N ALA A 410 17.86 44.48 -25.01
CA ALA A 410 18.76 44.69 -23.86
C ALA A 410 18.45 45.92 -22.98
N LEU A 411 17.30 46.55 -23.16
CA LEU A 411 16.76 47.57 -22.26
C LEU A 411 15.55 47.00 -21.52
N ILE A 412 15.28 47.49 -20.31
CA ILE A 412 14.19 46.99 -19.45
C ILE A 412 13.39 48.17 -18.88
N ASP A 413 12.07 47.99 -18.75
CA ASP A 413 11.14 48.92 -18.10
C ASP A 413 11.28 50.39 -18.54
N CYS A 414 11.21 51.33 -17.59
CA CYS A 414 11.40 52.77 -17.81
C CYS A 414 12.80 53.16 -18.34
N ASN A 415 13.77 52.24 -18.42
CA ASN A 415 15.03 52.47 -19.15
C ASN A 415 14.92 52.14 -20.64
N ASP A 416 13.86 51.45 -21.03
CA ASP A 416 13.49 51.14 -22.40
C ASP A 416 12.82 52.35 -23.08
N PRO A 417 13.32 52.82 -24.24
CA PRO A 417 12.70 53.87 -25.04
C PRO A 417 11.26 53.60 -25.45
N ASP A 418 10.88 52.33 -25.65
CA ASP A 418 9.54 51.91 -26.05
C ASP A 418 8.53 52.08 -24.89
N CYS A 419 9.01 52.20 -23.66
CA CYS A 419 8.21 52.51 -22.46
C CYS A 419 7.96 54.00 -22.21
N THR A 420 8.44 54.88 -23.09
CA THR A 420 8.29 56.34 -22.91
C THR A 420 6.82 56.78 -22.92
N GLY A 421 6.34 57.30 -21.79
CA GLY A 421 4.98 57.86 -21.66
C GLY A 421 3.92 56.88 -21.14
N THR A 422 4.35 55.73 -20.64
CA THR A 422 3.47 54.77 -19.95
C THR A 422 3.18 55.23 -18.50
N PRO A 423 1.96 55.03 -17.97
CA PRO A 423 1.59 55.39 -16.60
C PRO A 423 2.41 54.69 -15.51
N ALA A 424 3.03 53.55 -15.82
CA ALA A 424 3.81 52.76 -14.89
C ALA A 424 5.03 53.52 -14.32
N CYS A 425 5.50 54.56 -15.02
CA CYS A 425 6.61 55.40 -14.58
C CYS A 425 6.16 56.72 -13.90
N SER A 426 4.96 56.81 -13.29
CA SER A 426 4.39 58.03 -12.61
C SER A 426 3.27 57.77 -11.54
N VAL A 427 3.55 57.61 -10.22
CA VAL A 427 2.52 57.28 -9.18
C VAL A 427 2.75 57.98 -7.79
N GLU A 428 1.65 58.32 -7.08
CA GLU A 428 1.52 58.94 -5.72
C GLU A 428 1.10 57.92 -4.62
N ILE A 429 1.58 58.04 -3.35
CA ILE A 429 1.25 57.13 -2.22
C ILE A 429 0.30 57.82 -1.21
N CYS A 430 -0.93 57.31 -1.09
CA CYS A 430 -2.06 58.08 -0.54
C CYS A 430 -2.27 58.10 1.00
N ASP A 431 -1.31 57.64 1.80
CA ASP A 431 -1.47 57.49 3.26
C ASP A 431 -0.21 57.79 4.10
N ASN A 432 0.87 58.27 3.48
CA ASN A 432 2.19 58.37 4.12
C ASN A 432 2.58 59.81 4.54
N GLY A 433 1.77 60.80 4.18
CA GLY A 433 1.96 62.22 4.49
C GLY A 433 3.00 62.93 3.63
N LEU A 434 3.37 62.38 2.47
CA LEU A 434 4.33 62.93 1.52
C LEU A 434 3.64 63.29 0.19
N ASP A 435 4.43 63.87 -0.71
CA ASP A 435 4.08 64.38 -2.05
C ASP A 435 5.10 63.72 -2.98
N GLU A 436 4.77 62.54 -3.53
CA GLU A 436 5.68 61.73 -4.34
C GLU A 436 5.81 62.23 -5.78
N ASP A 437 4.73 62.75 -6.33
CA ASP A 437 4.67 63.23 -7.72
C ASP A 437 5.09 64.73 -7.87
N GLY A 438 5.19 65.44 -6.74
CA GLY A 438 5.72 66.80 -6.63
C GLY A 438 4.72 67.90 -6.97
N ASP A 439 3.41 67.62 -6.95
CA ASP A 439 2.36 68.56 -7.30
C ASP A 439 1.90 69.48 -6.14
N MET A 440 2.45 69.26 -4.94
CA MET A 440 2.16 69.95 -3.67
C MET A 440 0.85 69.56 -2.96
N MET A 441 0.20 68.50 -3.39
CA MET A 441 -0.83 67.82 -2.62
C MET A 441 -0.23 66.57 -1.96
N THR A 442 -0.91 66.03 -0.95
CA THR A 442 -0.39 64.90 -0.15
C THR A 442 -1.57 64.03 0.28
N ASP A 443 -1.43 62.71 0.22
CA ASP A 443 -2.46 61.75 0.63
C ASP A 443 -3.85 62.03 0.00
N CYS A 444 -4.94 61.81 0.74
CA CYS A 444 -6.30 62.14 0.28
C CYS A 444 -6.55 63.61 -0.08
N ALA A 445 -5.62 64.53 0.23
CA ALA A 445 -5.74 65.89 -0.26
C ALA A 445 -5.34 66.02 -1.73
N ASP A 446 -4.62 65.03 -2.26
CA ASP A 446 -4.23 64.86 -3.65
C ASP A 446 -5.40 64.35 -4.50
N SER A 447 -5.54 64.91 -5.71
CA SER A 447 -6.56 64.45 -6.67
C SER A 447 -6.25 63.09 -7.28
N ASP A 448 -4.99 62.70 -7.31
CA ASP A 448 -4.53 61.43 -7.85
C ASP A 448 -4.80 60.29 -6.84
N CYS A 449 -5.08 60.65 -5.58
CA CYS A 449 -5.52 59.75 -4.53
C CYS A 449 -7.04 59.54 -4.44
N ASP A 450 -7.85 60.12 -5.32
CA ASP A 450 -9.31 59.94 -5.26
C ASP A 450 -9.70 58.46 -5.41
N MET A 451 -10.45 57.94 -4.44
CA MET A 451 -10.81 56.52 -4.27
C MET A 451 -9.64 55.54 -4.04
N GLN A 452 -8.42 56.02 -3.81
CA GLN A 452 -7.31 55.18 -3.40
C GLN A 452 -7.39 54.83 -1.90
N ALA A 453 -6.83 53.70 -1.52
CA ALA A 453 -6.77 53.26 -0.13
C ALA A 453 -5.97 54.25 0.72
N CYS A 454 -6.46 54.54 1.93
CA CYS A 454 -5.88 55.57 2.81
C CYS A 454 -5.65 55.12 4.26
N GLY A 455 -5.63 53.80 4.48
CA GLY A 455 -5.47 53.18 5.78
C GLY A 455 -5.86 51.71 5.75
N THR A 456 -5.97 51.09 6.93
CA THR A 456 -6.45 49.71 7.08
C THR A 456 -7.98 49.64 7.10
N ASN A 457 -8.57 48.45 6.97
CA ASN A 457 -10.00 48.18 7.17
C ASN A 457 -10.93 48.89 6.15
N GLY A 458 -10.64 48.75 4.86
CA GLY A 458 -11.53 49.22 3.77
C GLY A 458 -11.63 50.74 3.58
N LEU A 459 -10.81 51.54 4.26
CA LEU A 459 -10.85 53.00 4.16
C LEU A 459 -10.26 53.52 2.83
N VAL A 460 -10.98 54.42 2.17
CA VAL A 460 -10.53 55.09 0.94
C VAL A 460 -10.62 56.62 1.05
N CYS A 461 -9.83 57.32 0.25
CA CYS A 461 -9.89 58.77 0.14
C CYS A 461 -11.20 59.19 -0.54
N ASN A 462 -12.02 59.96 0.19
CA ASN A 462 -13.25 60.55 -0.32
C ASN A 462 -13.45 61.94 0.26
N MET A 463 -13.65 62.96 -0.58
CA MET A 463 -13.84 64.36 -0.16
C MET A 463 -12.71 64.86 0.77
N ASN A 464 -11.46 64.62 0.38
CA ASN A 464 -10.25 65.01 1.11
C ASN A 464 -10.09 64.38 2.50
N MET A 465 -10.77 63.28 2.78
CA MET A 465 -10.65 62.57 4.04
C MET A 465 -10.65 61.06 3.85
N CYS A 466 -9.89 60.38 4.70
CA CYS A 466 -9.91 58.94 4.76
C CYS A 466 -11.18 58.47 5.50
N ALA A 467 -12.08 57.77 4.79
CA ALA A 467 -13.39 57.41 5.32
C ALA A 467 -13.90 56.10 4.71
N CYS A 468 -14.81 55.44 5.44
CA CYS A 468 -15.49 54.27 4.93
C CYS A 468 -16.40 54.70 3.76
N PRO A 469 -16.17 54.21 2.53
CA PRO A 469 -16.86 54.71 1.34
C PRO A 469 -18.38 54.49 1.37
N SER A 470 -18.82 53.44 2.08
CA SER A 470 -20.21 52.97 2.06
C SER A 470 -21.05 53.49 3.24
N GLY A 471 -20.41 53.90 4.35
CA GLY A 471 -21.10 54.29 5.59
C GLY A 471 -22.06 53.21 6.12
N MET A 472 -21.81 51.95 5.74
CA MET A 472 -22.60 50.81 6.17
C MET A 472 -22.24 50.43 7.60
N THR A 473 -23.08 49.61 8.22
CA THR A 473 -22.92 49.16 9.62
C THR A 473 -23.09 47.66 9.74
N THR A 474 -23.05 46.97 8.61
CA THR A 474 -23.18 45.53 8.45
C THR A 474 -22.51 45.16 7.13
N GLU A 475 -21.76 44.06 7.12
CA GLU A 475 -21.21 43.48 5.91
C GLU A 475 -22.32 43.15 4.89
N ALA A 476 -22.17 43.61 3.65
CA ALA A 476 -23.16 43.41 2.60
C ALA A 476 -22.85 42.20 1.73
N MET A 477 -21.57 41.88 1.53
CA MET A 477 -21.11 40.72 0.77
C MET A 477 -20.12 39.91 1.62
N CYS A 478 -20.59 38.83 2.24
CA CYS A 478 -19.79 38.02 3.16
C CYS A 478 -18.77 37.07 2.48
N ASN A 479 -18.27 37.42 1.30
CA ASN A 479 -17.37 36.57 0.51
C ASN A 479 -16.48 37.31 -0.52
N ASP A 480 -16.29 38.62 -0.39
CA ASP A 480 -15.49 39.41 -1.32
C ASP A 480 -14.18 39.94 -0.73
N MET A 481 -13.88 39.56 0.51
CA MET A 481 -12.68 39.93 1.29
C MET A 481 -12.56 41.42 1.56
N LEU A 482 -13.61 42.19 1.32
CA LEU A 482 -13.68 43.57 1.71
C LEU A 482 -14.24 43.68 3.13
N ASP A 483 -14.08 44.87 3.69
CA ASP A 483 -14.62 45.25 5.00
C ASP A 483 -15.56 46.42 4.69
N GLU A 484 -16.79 46.13 4.23
CA GLU A 484 -17.66 47.14 3.65
C GLU A 484 -18.31 48.06 4.70
N ASP A 485 -18.29 47.65 5.97
CA ASP A 485 -18.68 48.48 7.09
C ASP A 485 -17.51 49.03 7.92
N CYS A 486 -16.28 48.66 7.56
CA CYS A 486 -15.01 49.17 8.06
C CYS A 486 -14.80 48.93 9.56
N ASP A 487 -15.32 47.83 10.11
CA ASP A 487 -15.24 47.49 11.53
C ASP A 487 -13.97 46.68 11.90
N GLY A 488 -13.23 46.23 10.89
CA GLY A 488 -11.97 45.50 11.00
C GLY A 488 -12.10 43.98 10.92
N MET A 489 -13.29 43.45 10.65
CA MET A 489 -13.51 42.06 10.27
C MET A 489 -14.02 42.00 8.83
N THR A 490 -13.61 40.99 8.09
CA THR A 490 -14.00 40.80 6.67
C THR A 490 -14.72 39.48 6.54
N ASP A 491 -15.76 39.42 5.70
CA ASP A 491 -16.46 38.19 5.32
C ASP A 491 -16.87 37.33 6.55
N CYS A 492 -16.49 36.04 6.57
CA CYS A 492 -16.87 35.07 7.58
C CYS A 492 -16.14 35.22 8.91
N MET A 493 -15.16 36.11 8.99
CA MET A 493 -14.62 36.54 10.28
C MET A 493 -15.51 37.59 10.94
N ASP A 494 -16.39 38.23 10.16
CA ASP A 494 -17.35 39.22 10.62
C ASP A 494 -18.58 38.58 11.30
N SER A 495 -19.04 39.21 12.38
CA SER A 495 -20.17 38.71 13.17
C SER A 495 -21.54 38.93 12.52
N ASP A 496 -21.65 39.90 11.63
CA ASP A 496 -22.83 40.18 10.83
C ASP A 496 -23.04 39.14 9.70
N CYS A 497 -21.96 38.42 9.34
CA CYS A 497 -21.98 37.30 8.39
C CYS A 497 -22.30 35.93 8.99
N ALA A 498 -22.58 35.85 10.30
CA ALA A 498 -22.76 34.58 11.02
C ALA A 498 -23.92 33.69 10.54
N LEU A 499 -24.84 34.22 9.72
CA LEU A 499 -25.95 33.48 9.11
C LEU A 499 -25.88 33.45 7.58
N ASP A 500 -24.82 33.98 6.99
CA ASP A 500 -24.67 34.02 5.55
C ASP A 500 -24.33 32.62 5.00
N PRO A 501 -25.04 32.11 3.97
CA PRO A 501 -24.73 30.87 3.26
C PRO A 501 -23.26 30.71 2.85
N ALA A 502 -22.55 31.80 2.56
CA ALA A 502 -21.12 31.79 2.22
C ALA A 502 -20.22 31.41 3.40
N CYS A 503 -20.72 31.55 4.64
CA CYS A 503 -19.96 31.34 5.87
C CYS A 503 -20.32 30.05 6.63
N PHE A 504 -21.20 29.22 6.06
CA PHE A 504 -21.35 27.85 6.54
C PHE A 504 -20.17 27.01 6.07
N LYS A 505 -19.45 26.41 7.02
CA LYS A 505 -18.29 25.56 6.73
C LYS A 505 -18.71 24.34 5.90
N LEU A 506 -18.34 24.36 4.64
CA LEU A 506 -18.44 23.23 3.73
C LEU A 506 -17.38 22.19 4.12
N GLU A 507 -17.81 21.07 4.71
CA GLU A 507 -16.87 20.05 5.20
C GLU A 507 -17.43 18.63 5.08
N VAL A 508 -16.52 17.68 4.88
CA VAL A 508 -16.76 16.26 5.09
C VAL A 508 -16.26 15.90 6.49
N THR A 509 -17.11 15.26 7.28
CA THR A 509 -16.81 14.93 8.69
C THR A 509 -16.52 13.46 8.90
N MET A 510 -17.18 12.58 8.13
CA MET A 510 -16.96 11.14 8.19
C MET A 510 -17.51 10.43 6.95
N VAL A 511 -17.08 9.18 6.78
CA VAL A 511 -17.65 8.23 5.81
C VAL A 511 -18.01 6.93 6.53
N ASP A 512 -18.92 6.14 5.96
CA ASP A 512 -19.31 4.83 6.51
C ASP A 512 -18.27 3.72 6.25
N TYR A 513 -17.41 3.89 5.24
CA TYR A 513 -16.29 3.00 4.93
C TYR A 513 -15.00 3.82 4.74
N PRO A 514 -14.13 3.91 5.77
CA PRO A 514 -12.82 4.57 5.64
C PRO A 514 -11.88 3.87 4.66
N VAL A 515 -12.03 2.55 4.51
CA VAL A 515 -11.42 1.73 3.45
C VAL A 515 -12.52 1.34 2.47
N ILE A 516 -12.50 1.88 1.26
CA ILE A 516 -13.53 1.70 0.24
C ILE A 516 -12.98 0.98 -0.98
N ALA A 517 -13.56 -0.17 -1.31
CA ALA A 517 -13.22 -0.91 -2.51
C ALA A 517 -13.76 -0.22 -3.78
N HIS A 518 -13.04 -0.36 -4.89
CA HIS A 518 -13.59 -0.17 -6.24
C HIS A 518 -14.95 -0.87 -6.34
N GLY A 519 -15.90 -0.21 -7.00
CA GLY A 519 -17.32 -0.55 -7.11
C GLY A 519 -18.09 -0.77 -5.80
N GLY A 520 -17.52 -0.37 -4.65
CA GLY A 520 -18.23 -0.24 -3.39
C GLY A 520 -19.05 1.05 -3.34
N ALA A 521 -20.11 1.07 -2.54
CA ALA A 521 -20.91 2.25 -2.29
C ALA A 521 -20.46 2.94 -1.01
N LEU A 522 -20.44 4.28 -1.01
CA LEU A 522 -19.90 5.11 0.07
C LEU A 522 -20.93 6.16 0.47
N VAL A 523 -21.21 6.28 1.77
CA VAL A 523 -22.03 7.36 2.33
C VAL A 523 -21.12 8.38 2.97
N VAL A 524 -21.19 9.61 2.48
CA VAL A 524 -20.41 10.76 2.94
C VAL A 524 -21.28 11.61 3.85
N THR A 525 -20.79 11.91 5.05
CA THR A 525 -21.49 12.74 6.04
C THR A 525 -20.73 14.04 6.30
N GLY A 526 -21.43 15.16 6.32
CA GLY A 526 -20.82 16.49 6.45
C GLY A 526 -21.84 17.62 6.53
N SER A 527 -21.50 18.78 5.99
CA SER A 527 -22.39 19.95 5.91
C SER A 527 -22.21 20.73 4.60
N GLY A 528 -23.27 21.39 4.15
CA GLY A 528 -23.24 22.25 2.95
C GLY A 528 -23.35 21.49 1.63
N PHE A 529 -23.91 20.27 1.63
CA PHE A 529 -23.99 19.44 0.43
C PHE A 529 -25.16 19.80 -0.51
N MET A 530 -26.11 20.63 -0.06
CA MET A 530 -27.19 21.09 -0.93
C MET A 530 -26.64 21.84 -2.14
N GLY A 531 -27.00 21.37 -3.33
CA GLY A 531 -26.54 21.97 -4.58
C GLY A 531 -25.15 21.52 -5.03
N ALA A 532 -24.56 20.50 -4.40
CA ALA A 532 -23.31 19.90 -4.85
C ALA A 532 -23.36 19.55 -6.36
N THR A 533 -22.32 19.96 -7.08
CA THR A 533 -22.18 19.85 -8.54
C THR A 533 -21.20 18.74 -8.93
N GLY A 534 -20.35 18.29 -8.02
CA GLY A 534 -19.34 17.26 -8.25
C GLY A 534 -18.90 16.60 -6.94
N VAL A 535 -18.46 15.36 -7.04
CA VAL A 535 -17.71 14.67 -5.98
C VAL A 535 -16.54 13.96 -6.65
N THR A 536 -15.33 14.12 -6.11
CA THR A 536 -14.15 13.40 -6.60
C THR A 536 -13.50 12.60 -5.48
N ILE A 537 -12.91 11.47 -5.84
CA ILE A 537 -12.01 10.67 -4.99
C ILE A 537 -10.70 10.51 -5.76
N GLY A 538 -9.59 11.01 -5.21
CA GLY A 538 -8.29 10.97 -5.92
C GLY A 538 -8.33 11.63 -7.29
N GLY A 539 -9.10 12.73 -7.42
CA GLY A 539 -9.34 13.43 -8.68
C GLY A 539 -10.32 12.74 -9.66
N THR A 540 -10.74 11.50 -9.37
CA THR A 540 -11.70 10.77 -10.23
C THR A 540 -13.13 11.16 -9.89
N ASN A 541 -13.91 11.56 -10.89
CA ASN A 541 -15.32 11.93 -10.70
C ASN A 541 -16.16 10.74 -10.26
N ALA A 542 -16.85 10.88 -9.14
CA ALA A 542 -17.78 9.89 -8.62
C ALA A 542 -19.22 10.24 -9.03
N MET A 543 -20.01 9.22 -9.36
CA MET A 543 -21.46 9.37 -9.51
C MET A 543 -22.12 9.39 -8.13
N PHE A 544 -22.87 10.45 -7.83
CA PHE A 544 -23.41 10.68 -6.49
C PHE A 544 -24.87 11.13 -6.50
N THR A 545 -25.54 10.95 -5.36
CA THR A 545 -26.84 11.54 -5.04
C THR A 545 -26.72 12.39 -3.79
N VAL A 546 -27.27 13.61 -3.84
CA VAL A 546 -27.40 14.45 -2.65
C VAL A 546 -28.66 13.99 -1.90
N ASP A 547 -28.48 13.31 -0.77
CA ASP A 547 -29.59 12.79 0.03
C ASP A 547 -30.16 13.86 0.97
N SER A 548 -29.28 14.70 1.51
CA SER A 548 -29.63 15.86 2.33
C SER A 548 -28.45 16.85 2.36
N ASP A 549 -28.63 17.99 3.02
CA ASP A 549 -27.54 18.96 3.21
C ASP A 549 -26.34 18.42 3.98
N THR A 550 -26.51 17.30 4.70
CA THR A 550 -25.47 16.68 5.51
C THR A 550 -25.06 15.30 5.02
N GLN A 551 -25.62 14.83 3.89
CA GLN A 551 -25.36 13.49 3.40
C GLN A 551 -25.37 13.39 1.87
N ILE A 552 -24.34 12.76 1.33
CA ILE A 552 -24.22 12.34 -0.06
C ILE A 552 -24.01 10.82 -0.11
N THR A 553 -24.63 10.15 -1.08
CA THR A 553 -24.37 8.75 -1.39
C THR A 553 -23.66 8.63 -2.73
N ILE A 554 -22.50 7.97 -2.73
CA ILE A 554 -21.81 7.49 -3.94
C ILE A 554 -22.26 6.05 -4.15
N ALA A 555 -22.94 5.79 -5.26
CA ALA A 555 -23.53 4.47 -5.51
C ALA A 555 -22.49 3.39 -5.83
N SER A 556 -21.35 3.80 -6.40
CA SER A 556 -20.26 2.92 -6.81
C SER A 556 -19.00 3.76 -7.03
N VAL A 557 -17.90 3.42 -6.37
CA VAL A 557 -16.56 3.98 -6.68
C VAL A 557 -16.09 3.43 -8.03
N ASP A 558 -15.52 4.28 -8.88
CA ASP A 558 -15.06 3.88 -10.21
C ASP A 558 -13.76 3.06 -10.14
N ASP A 559 -13.61 2.07 -11.00
CA ASP A 559 -12.41 1.20 -11.06
C ASP A 559 -11.14 1.97 -11.52
N ALA A 560 -11.32 3.16 -12.12
CA ALA A 560 -10.24 4.08 -12.47
C ALA A 560 -9.74 4.94 -11.29
N THR A 561 -10.42 4.91 -10.15
CA THR A 561 -10.02 5.67 -8.96
C THR A 561 -8.65 5.15 -8.48
N PRO A 562 -7.63 6.00 -8.29
CA PRO A 562 -6.33 5.55 -7.80
C PRO A 562 -6.42 4.83 -6.44
N LEU A 563 -5.53 3.87 -6.21
CA LEU A 563 -5.49 3.07 -4.97
C LEU A 563 -4.74 3.79 -3.84
N ALA A 564 -4.78 3.23 -2.64
CA ALA A 564 -4.21 3.79 -1.40
C ALA A 564 -4.97 5.02 -0.91
N MET A 565 -4.33 5.87 -0.10
CA MET A 565 -4.98 7.04 0.50
C MET A 565 -5.30 8.09 -0.57
N GLN A 566 -6.57 8.46 -0.68
CA GLN A 566 -7.09 9.39 -1.68
C GLN A 566 -7.91 10.50 -1.04
N ASP A 567 -7.86 11.68 -1.65
CA ASP A 567 -8.65 12.83 -1.23
C ASP A 567 -10.08 12.76 -1.77
N LEU A 568 -11.05 12.75 -0.86
CA LEU A 568 -12.46 12.94 -1.16
C LEU A 568 -12.80 14.43 -1.06
N VAL A 569 -13.34 14.99 -2.14
CA VAL A 569 -13.73 16.41 -2.23
C VAL A 569 -15.14 16.52 -2.79
N VAL A 570 -15.99 17.32 -2.14
CA VAL A 570 -17.33 17.69 -2.64
C VAL A 570 -17.26 19.10 -3.20
N MET A 571 -17.69 19.27 -4.44
CA MET A 571 -17.75 20.55 -5.15
C MET A 571 -19.15 21.12 -5.08
N THR A 572 -19.27 22.39 -4.75
CA THR A 572 -20.54 23.12 -4.71
C THR A 572 -20.37 24.48 -5.40
N PRO A 573 -21.47 25.17 -5.75
CA PRO A 573 -21.41 26.55 -6.23
C PRO A 573 -20.77 27.53 -5.23
N ASN A 574 -20.74 27.19 -3.95
CA ASN A 574 -20.18 28.02 -2.87
C ASN A 574 -18.71 27.66 -2.56
N GLY A 575 -18.08 26.79 -3.36
CA GLY A 575 -16.71 26.32 -3.16
C GLY A 575 -16.62 24.80 -2.97
N ASN A 576 -15.41 24.33 -2.72
CA ASN A 576 -15.09 22.92 -2.50
C ASN A 576 -14.87 22.64 -1.01
N THR A 577 -15.19 21.43 -0.54
CA THR A 577 -14.79 20.99 0.80
C THR A 577 -13.26 20.93 0.90
N MET A 578 -12.72 21.05 2.11
CA MET A 578 -11.36 20.59 2.38
C MET A 578 -11.24 19.09 2.04
N PRO A 579 -10.07 18.62 1.56
CA PRO A 579 -9.83 17.21 1.30
C PRO A 579 -10.05 16.34 2.54
N PHE A 580 -10.81 15.27 2.39
CA PHE A 580 -11.02 14.25 3.41
C PHE A 580 -10.41 12.92 2.94
N GLY A 581 -9.47 12.38 3.70
CA GLY A 581 -8.78 11.16 3.30
C GLY A 581 -9.64 9.90 3.41
N VAL A 582 -9.68 9.11 2.34
CA VAL A 582 -10.26 7.76 2.29
C VAL A 582 -9.28 6.80 1.65
N THR A 583 -9.15 5.58 2.15
CA THR A 583 -8.29 4.57 1.51
C THR A 583 -9.07 3.82 0.45
N VAL A 584 -8.64 3.88 -0.81
CA VAL A 584 -9.25 3.17 -1.93
C VAL A 584 -8.48 1.87 -2.19
N VAL A 585 -9.21 0.75 -2.30
CA VAL A 585 -8.61 -0.58 -2.50
C VAL A 585 -9.19 -1.27 -3.74
N ARG A 586 -8.39 -2.13 -4.36
CA ARG A 586 -8.86 -3.08 -5.37
C ARG A 586 -9.09 -4.41 -4.68
N LEU A 587 -10.31 -4.64 -4.21
CA LEU A 587 -10.65 -5.86 -3.49
C LEU A 587 -11.10 -6.97 -4.46
N GLN A 588 -10.24 -7.97 -4.69
CA GLN A 588 -10.45 -9.02 -5.69
C GLN A 588 -10.05 -10.40 -5.19
N ILE A 589 -10.73 -11.44 -5.65
CA ILE A 589 -10.33 -12.84 -5.44
C ILE A 589 -9.06 -13.09 -6.26
N SER A 590 -7.96 -13.38 -5.58
CA SER A 590 -6.64 -13.58 -6.19
C SER A 590 -6.45 -15.04 -6.61
N GLU A 591 -6.71 -15.97 -5.69
CA GLU A 591 -6.45 -17.39 -5.91
C GLU A 591 -7.49 -18.23 -5.18
N SER A 592 -7.81 -19.41 -5.71
CA SER A 592 -8.79 -20.33 -5.14
C SER A 592 -8.40 -21.76 -5.44
N ASP A 593 -8.34 -22.61 -4.42
CA ASP A 593 -8.14 -24.06 -4.55
C ASP A 593 -9.30 -24.76 -3.82
N SER A 594 -10.18 -25.38 -4.60
CA SER A 594 -11.32 -26.17 -4.12
C SER A 594 -11.01 -27.65 -4.07
N ASP A 595 -10.30 -28.18 -5.06
CA ASP A 595 -10.08 -29.62 -5.22
C ASP A 595 -8.63 -30.02 -4.92
N THR A 596 -8.34 -30.17 -3.62
CA THR A 596 -6.99 -30.56 -3.16
C THR A 596 -6.80 -32.08 -3.17
N GLU A 597 -6.04 -32.61 -4.14
CA GLU A 597 -5.70 -34.04 -4.21
C GLU A 597 -4.87 -34.49 -3.00
N ASN A 598 -5.48 -34.99 -1.92
CA ASN A 598 -4.75 -35.63 -0.82
C ASN A 598 -5.22 -37.05 -0.48
N VAL A 599 -4.27 -37.84 0.02
CA VAL A 599 -4.47 -39.22 0.49
C VAL A 599 -5.44 -39.21 1.67
N ASN A 600 -6.66 -39.67 1.42
CA ASN A 600 -7.82 -39.88 2.31
C ASN A 600 -9.03 -38.95 2.08
N ASN A 601 -9.05 -38.11 1.03
CA ASN A 601 -10.21 -37.27 0.68
C ASN A 601 -10.60 -36.35 1.85
N ALA A 602 -9.60 -35.71 2.46
CA ALA A 602 -9.80 -34.94 3.68
C ALA A 602 -9.92 -33.43 3.44
N ASP A 603 -9.94 -32.97 2.17
CA ASP A 603 -10.10 -31.58 1.71
C ASP A 603 -9.55 -30.59 2.74
N ALA A 604 -8.24 -30.71 2.95
CA ALA A 604 -7.53 -30.17 4.10
C ALA A 604 -6.59 -29.02 3.74
N PHE A 605 -6.50 -28.69 2.45
CA PHE A 605 -5.67 -27.63 1.90
C PHE A 605 -6.47 -26.64 1.04
N GLU A 606 -7.81 -26.68 1.13
CA GLU A 606 -8.68 -25.74 0.42
C GLU A 606 -8.40 -24.31 0.89
N PHE A 607 -8.35 -23.37 -0.05
CA PHE A 607 -8.20 -21.96 0.29
C PHE A 607 -8.81 -21.02 -0.75
N ILE A 608 -8.98 -19.78 -0.30
CA ILE A 608 -9.42 -18.61 -1.04
C ILE A 608 -8.48 -17.48 -0.62
N GLU A 609 -7.82 -16.87 -1.58
CA GLU A 609 -6.99 -15.71 -1.38
C GLU A 609 -7.62 -14.47 -2.00
N ILE A 610 -7.47 -13.34 -1.31
CA ILE A 610 -8.00 -12.05 -1.71
C ILE A 610 -6.88 -11.05 -1.77
N SER A 611 -6.76 -10.33 -2.88
CA SER A 611 -5.89 -9.16 -3.01
C SER A 611 -6.69 -7.89 -2.76
N THR A 612 -6.04 -6.93 -2.11
CA THR A 612 -6.57 -5.58 -1.84
C THR A 612 -5.88 -4.51 -2.69
N GLY A 613 -4.74 -4.85 -3.31
CA GLY A 613 -3.86 -3.92 -4.01
C GLY A 613 -3.21 -2.84 -3.11
N VAL A 614 -3.44 -2.89 -1.79
CA VAL A 614 -2.90 -1.94 -0.82
C VAL A 614 -2.50 -2.70 0.45
N PRO A 615 -1.26 -2.60 0.91
CA PRO A 615 -0.81 -3.38 2.07
C PRO A 615 -1.49 -2.95 3.38
N ASN A 616 -1.59 -3.87 4.33
CA ASN A 616 -1.96 -3.60 5.72
C ASN A 616 -3.35 -2.97 5.97
N VAL A 617 -4.23 -2.92 4.97
CA VAL A 617 -5.58 -2.36 5.13
C VAL A 617 -6.50 -3.32 5.88
N ASN A 618 -7.38 -2.78 6.72
CA ASN A 618 -8.42 -3.55 7.39
C ASN A 618 -9.72 -3.55 6.57
N LEU A 619 -10.26 -4.73 6.27
CA LEU A 619 -11.47 -4.86 5.42
C LEU A 619 -12.76 -5.02 6.22
N GLN A 620 -12.87 -4.33 7.36
CA GLN A 620 -14.11 -4.25 8.13
C GLN A 620 -15.29 -3.85 7.22
N GLY A 621 -16.39 -4.62 7.31
CA GLY A 621 -17.61 -4.38 6.53
C GLY A 621 -17.64 -5.10 5.17
N TYR A 622 -16.58 -5.82 4.80
CA TYR A 622 -16.60 -6.76 3.67
C TYR A 622 -16.75 -8.22 4.13
N THR A 623 -17.37 -9.03 3.28
CA THR A 623 -17.69 -10.43 3.56
C THR A 623 -17.44 -11.29 2.33
N VAL A 624 -16.80 -12.45 2.51
CA VAL A 624 -16.76 -13.54 1.54
C VAL A 624 -17.99 -14.40 1.73
N VAL A 625 -18.74 -14.63 0.66
CA VAL A 625 -19.91 -15.52 0.64
C VAL A 625 -19.64 -16.65 -0.35
N LEU A 626 -19.82 -17.88 0.13
CA LEU A 626 -19.70 -19.09 -0.67
C LEU A 626 -21.10 -19.55 -1.09
N TRP A 627 -21.25 -19.84 -2.39
CA TRP A 627 -22.51 -20.14 -3.05
C TRP A 627 -22.49 -21.54 -3.65
N ASN A 628 -23.56 -22.29 -3.40
CA ASN A 628 -23.75 -23.64 -3.90
C ASN A 628 -24.57 -23.59 -5.20
N GLY A 629 -24.03 -24.11 -6.31
CA GLY A 629 -24.74 -24.13 -7.60
C GLY A 629 -25.86 -25.17 -7.68
N ASN A 630 -25.85 -26.19 -6.81
CA ASN A 630 -27.02 -27.06 -6.60
C ASN A 630 -28.13 -26.37 -5.77
N GLY A 631 -28.58 -25.22 -6.23
CA GLY A 631 -29.69 -24.45 -5.67
C GLY A 631 -29.56 -22.94 -5.77
N ASP A 632 -28.42 -22.42 -6.25
CA ASP A 632 -28.09 -20.98 -6.30
C ASP A 632 -28.23 -20.29 -4.94
N VAL A 633 -27.76 -20.94 -3.88
CA VAL A 633 -27.89 -20.47 -2.50
C VAL A 633 -26.58 -20.38 -1.75
N SER A 634 -26.47 -19.41 -0.84
CA SER A 634 -25.31 -19.31 0.03
C SER A 634 -25.23 -20.50 0.99
N TYR A 635 -24.04 -21.00 1.27
CA TYR A 635 -23.84 -22.01 2.31
C TYR A 635 -22.90 -21.55 3.42
N ARG A 636 -22.10 -20.50 3.18
CA ARG A 636 -21.23 -19.90 4.19
C ARG A 636 -20.96 -18.43 3.92
N ALA A 637 -20.79 -17.66 5.00
CA ALA A 637 -20.37 -16.26 4.94
C ALA A 637 -19.31 -16.00 6.01
N MET A 638 -18.23 -15.31 5.65
CA MET A 638 -17.07 -15.04 6.50
C MET A 638 -16.72 -13.55 6.41
N HIS A 639 -16.60 -12.89 7.56
CA HIS A 639 -16.20 -11.47 7.60
C HIS A 639 -14.71 -11.33 7.25
N LEU A 640 -14.37 -10.25 6.55
CA LEU A 640 -12.99 -9.85 6.28
C LEU A 640 -12.47 -8.81 7.28
N ASN A 641 -12.96 -8.84 8.53
CA ASN A 641 -12.51 -7.92 9.60
C ASN A 641 -11.12 -8.30 10.13
N VAL A 642 -10.14 -8.33 9.23
CA VAL A 642 -8.74 -8.63 9.43
C VAL A 642 -7.92 -7.65 8.58
N ASN A 643 -6.64 -7.54 8.89
CA ASN A 643 -5.71 -6.76 8.07
C ASN A 643 -5.14 -7.64 6.95
N ALA A 644 -5.02 -7.07 5.75
CA ALA A 644 -4.19 -7.64 4.71
C ALA A 644 -2.72 -7.64 5.14
N ASP A 645 -1.92 -8.53 4.57
CA ASP A 645 -0.48 -8.57 4.83
C ASP A 645 0.28 -7.44 4.09
N ALA A 646 1.62 -7.50 4.15
CA ALA A 646 2.51 -6.54 3.48
C ALA A 646 2.44 -6.58 1.94
N ASN A 647 1.89 -7.64 1.36
CA ASN A 647 1.61 -7.75 -0.08
C ASN A 647 0.17 -7.32 -0.42
N GLY A 648 -0.63 -6.96 0.59
CA GLY A 648 -2.05 -6.66 0.42
C GLY A 648 -2.91 -7.91 0.20
N LEU A 649 -2.46 -9.09 0.64
CA LEU A 649 -3.17 -10.35 0.52
C LEU A 649 -3.87 -10.74 1.83
N ILE A 650 -4.98 -11.48 1.70
CA ILE A 650 -5.70 -12.13 2.79
C ILE A 650 -5.98 -13.56 2.38
N LEU A 651 -5.47 -14.49 3.18
CA LEU A 651 -5.66 -15.92 2.97
C LEU A 651 -6.75 -16.47 3.89
N LEU A 652 -7.77 -17.09 3.29
CA LEU A 652 -8.83 -17.82 3.95
C LEU A 652 -8.71 -19.30 3.58
N GLY A 653 -8.78 -20.24 4.52
CA GLY A 653 -8.52 -21.62 4.15
C GLY A 653 -8.56 -22.61 5.30
N ASN A 654 -8.24 -23.87 5.00
CA ASN A 654 -7.99 -24.85 6.03
C ASN A 654 -6.70 -24.55 6.81
N THR A 655 -6.59 -25.07 8.02
CA THR A 655 -5.43 -24.85 8.89
C THR A 655 -4.13 -25.44 8.38
N SER A 656 -4.18 -26.39 7.42
CA SER A 656 -2.98 -27.04 6.87
C SER A 656 -2.41 -26.31 5.64
N VAL A 657 -3.08 -25.27 5.15
CA VAL A 657 -2.53 -24.40 4.09
C VAL A 657 -1.34 -23.63 4.66
N VAL A 658 -0.28 -23.48 3.87
CA VAL A 658 0.97 -22.80 4.26
C VAL A 658 1.21 -21.64 3.28
N PRO A 659 1.32 -20.38 3.74
CA PRO A 659 1.25 -19.95 5.14
C PRO A 659 -0.15 -20.16 5.73
N THR A 660 -0.25 -20.23 7.06
CA THR A 660 -1.54 -20.49 7.72
C THR A 660 -2.53 -19.37 7.41
N PRO A 661 -3.73 -19.69 6.89
CA PRO A 661 -4.74 -18.68 6.59
C PRO A 661 -5.16 -17.89 7.82
N ILE A 662 -5.23 -16.57 7.70
CA ILE A 662 -5.66 -15.68 8.78
C ILE A 662 -7.15 -15.88 9.13
N ILE A 663 -7.96 -16.30 8.16
CA ILE A 663 -9.36 -16.72 8.39
C ILE A 663 -9.47 -18.22 8.10
N THR A 664 -9.50 -19.02 9.15
CA THR A 664 -9.56 -20.48 9.00
C THR A 664 -10.98 -21.02 8.84
N PHE A 665 -11.12 -22.11 8.08
CA PHE A 665 -12.36 -22.88 8.01
C PHE A 665 -12.16 -24.40 8.09
N PRO A 666 -13.15 -25.15 8.61
CA PRO A 666 -13.05 -26.61 8.72
C PRO A 666 -12.86 -27.28 7.36
N ASN A 667 -12.23 -28.45 7.33
CA ASN A 667 -12.10 -29.26 6.12
C ASN A 667 -13.47 -29.55 5.48
N ASN A 668 -13.48 -29.73 4.15
CA ASN A 668 -14.68 -29.94 3.32
C ASN A 668 -15.63 -28.74 3.37
N THR A 669 -15.11 -27.53 3.57
CA THR A 669 -15.95 -26.33 3.58
C THR A 669 -16.06 -25.76 2.18
N HIS A 670 -14.97 -25.71 1.43
CA HIS A 670 -14.94 -25.09 0.12
C HIS A 670 -15.33 -26.11 -0.94
N GLN A 671 -16.60 -26.13 -1.30
CA GLN A 671 -17.19 -27.25 -2.03
C GLN A 671 -16.61 -27.42 -3.44
N ASN A 672 -16.37 -28.68 -3.81
CA ASN A 672 -16.17 -29.10 -5.20
C ASN A 672 -17.51 -29.11 -5.94
N GLY A 673 -17.48 -28.78 -7.22
CA GLY A 673 -18.67 -28.68 -8.06
C GLY A 673 -18.79 -27.31 -8.72
N ALA A 674 -19.82 -27.14 -9.54
CA ALA A 674 -20.18 -25.82 -10.08
C ALA A 674 -20.69 -24.93 -8.94
N ASP A 675 -19.81 -24.11 -8.37
CA ASP A 675 -20.03 -23.30 -7.18
C ASP A 675 -19.40 -21.90 -7.37
N ALA A 676 -19.53 -21.01 -6.37
CA ALA A 676 -18.97 -19.66 -6.49
C ALA A 676 -18.53 -19.03 -5.17
N ILE A 677 -17.55 -18.13 -5.31
CA ILE A 677 -17.08 -17.21 -4.28
C ILE A 677 -17.51 -15.80 -4.69
N ALA A 678 -18.09 -15.02 -3.77
CA ALA A 678 -18.35 -13.61 -4.00
C ALA A 678 -17.97 -12.76 -2.80
N ILE A 679 -17.34 -11.61 -3.05
CA ILE A 679 -17.05 -10.60 -2.06
C ILE A 679 -18.19 -9.58 -2.06
N HIS A 680 -18.76 -9.32 -0.88
CA HIS A 680 -19.85 -8.39 -0.68
C HIS A 680 -19.48 -7.29 0.30
N GLN A 681 -19.87 -6.04 0.00
CA GLN A 681 -19.86 -4.95 0.97
C GLN A 681 -21.12 -5.01 1.84
N ALA A 682 -21.08 -5.88 2.86
CA ALA A 682 -22.13 -6.08 3.84
C ALA A 682 -21.63 -6.97 4.99
N ASP A 683 -22.36 -6.96 6.11
CA ASP A 683 -22.14 -7.86 7.23
C ASP A 683 -22.54 -9.32 6.87
N PRO A 684 -21.85 -10.35 7.38
CA PRO A 684 -22.16 -11.75 7.08
C PRO A 684 -23.58 -12.18 7.50
N THR A 685 -24.21 -11.50 8.46
CA THR A 685 -25.60 -11.76 8.85
C THR A 685 -26.61 -11.43 7.76
N ALA A 686 -26.22 -10.70 6.71
CA ALA A 686 -27.04 -10.50 5.52
C ALA A 686 -27.13 -11.75 4.64
N TYR A 687 -26.24 -12.73 4.84
CA TYR A 687 -26.14 -13.95 4.03
C TYR A 687 -26.21 -15.22 4.90
N PRO A 688 -27.30 -15.43 5.67
CA PRO A 688 -27.49 -16.71 6.37
C PRO A 688 -27.52 -17.87 5.36
N ALA A 689 -27.15 -19.07 5.80
CA ALA A 689 -27.19 -20.25 4.92
C ALA A 689 -28.57 -20.45 4.27
N ASN A 690 -28.55 -20.83 2.99
CA ASN A 690 -29.68 -20.92 2.07
C ASN A 690 -30.26 -19.57 1.61
N THR A 691 -29.50 -18.48 1.69
CA THR A 691 -29.92 -17.21 1.08
C THR A 691 -29.92 -17.38 -0.44
N THR A 692 -31.03 -17.06 -1.09
CA THR A 692 -31.14 -17.12 -2.56
C THR A 692 -30.56 -15.87 -3.20
N LEU A 693 -29.82 -16.01 -4.30
CA LEU A 693 -29.44 -14.89 -5.16
C LEU A 693 -30.67 -14.32 -5.87
N ALA A 694 -31.26 -13.26 -5.32
CA ALA A 694 -32.27 -12.47 -6.01
C ALA A 694 -31.59 -11.32 -6.76
N ASN A 695 -31.87 -11.20 -8.06
CA ASN A 695 -31.33 -10.15 -8.94
C ASN A 695 -31.38 -8.75 -8.31
N GLY A 696 -30.21 -8.11 -8.17
CA GLY A 696 -30.07 -6.65 -8.19
C GLY A 696 -29.94 -5.88 -6.86
N ALA A 697 -29.60 -6.48 -5.71
CA ALA A 697 -29.52 -5.71 -4.44
C ALA A 697 -28.29 -5.94 -3.55
N ASN A 698 -27.39 -6.86 -3.89
CA ASN A 698 -26.24 -7.14 -3.04
C ASN A 698 -25.02 -6.43 -3.61
N ARG A 699 -24.36 -5.60 -2.80
CA ARG A 699 -23.17 -4.81 -3.14
C ARG A 699 -21.97 -5.72 -3.44
N ILE A 700 -22.02 -6.42 -4.58
CA ILE A 700 -20.97 -7.36 -5.02
C ILE A 700 -19.78 -6.56 -5.48
N ILE A 701 -18.64 -6.84 -4.87
CA ILE A 701 -17.36 -6.24 -5.18
C ILE A 701 -16.63 -7.05 -6.24
N ASP A 702 -16.44 -8.34 -5.98
CA ASP A 702 -15.83 -9.26 -6.93
C ASP A 702 -16.44 -10.65 -6.78
N ALA A 703 -16.31 -11.49 -7.81
CA ALA A 703 -16.82 -12.84 -7.78
C ALA A 703 -16.05 -13.77 -8.74
N LEU A 704 -15.97 -15.03 -8.35
CA LEU A 704 -15.43 -16.15 -9.11
C LEU A 704 -16.48 -17.27 -9.11
N VAL A 705 -16.91 -17.70 -10.29
CA VAL A 705 -17.71 -18.92 -10.46
C VAL A 705 -16.77 -19.99 -10.99
N TYR A 706 -16.69 -21.12 -10.31
CA TYR A 706 -15.71 -22.17 -10.59
C TYR A 706 -16.39 -23.54 -10.70
N ASP A 707 -15.68 -24.52 -11.25
CA ASP A 707 -16.08 -25.92 -11.21
C ASP A 707 -14.93 -26.93 -11.15
N THR A 708 -15.31 -28.19 -10.94
CA THR A 708 -14.43 -29.35 -10.96
C THR A 708 -14.79 -30.31 -12.12
N ALA A 709 -14.76 -29.80 -13.36
CA ALA A 709 -15.22 -30.47 -14.59
C ALA A 709 -16.74 -30.69 -14.67
N ASP A 710 -17.51 -29.79 -14.05
CA ASP A 710 -18.96 -29.79 -14.09
C ASP A 710 -19.50 -28.94 -15.25
N ALA A 711 -20.82 -28.92 -15.45
CA ALA A 711 -21.43 -28.04 -16.45
C ALA A 711 -21.60 -26.63 -15.87
N ASP A 712 -21.39 -25.60 -16.71
CA ASP A 712 -21.63 -24.20 -16.36
C ASP A 712 -22.96 -23.96 -15.63
N ASP A 713 -22.88 -23.38 -14.42
CA ASP A 713 -24.04 -22.93 -13.67
C ASP A 713 -24.50 -21.55 -14.18
N VAL A 714 -25.54 -21.57 -15.01
CA VAL A 714 -26.13 -20.36 -15.59
C VAL A 714 -26.68 -19.42 -14.52
N GLY A 715 -27.20 -19.94 -13.41
CA GLY A 715 -27.83 -19.17 -12.33
C GLY A 715 -26.80 -18.32 -11.59
N LEU A 716 -25.71 -18.96 -11.14
CA LEU A 716 -24.59 -18.26 -10.49
C LEU A 716 -23.91 -17.26 -11.43
N LEU A 717 -23.66 -17.65 -12.68
CA LEU A 717 -23.04 -16.78 -13.69
C LEU A 717 -23.84 -15.49 -13.95
N ASP A 718 -25.16 -15.62 -14.13
CA ASP A 718 -26.04 -14.47 -14.40
C ASP A 718 -26.19 -13.56 -13.17
N ALA A 719 -26.14 -14.12 -11.97
CA ALA A 719 -26.39 -13.40 -10.73
C ALA A 719 -25.14 -12.74 -10.12
N LEU A 720 -23.95 -13.35 -10.29
CA LEU A 720 -22.70 -12.88 -9.67
C LEU A 720 -21.76 -12.17 -10.63
N LEU A 721 -21.74 -12.54 -11.92
CA LEU A 721 -20.84 -11.95 -12.90
C LEU A 721 -21.55 -10.90 -13.75
N TRP A 722 -22.11 -11.34 -14.87
CA TRP A 722 -22.71 -10.49 -15.89
C TRP A 722 -23.88 -11.22 -16.56
N PRO A 723 -24.85 -10.49 -17.13
CA PRO A 723 -25.99 -11.11 -17.81
C PRO A 723 -25.56 -12.01 -18.99
N ALA A 724 -26.41 -12.99 -19.31
CA ALA A 724 -26.24 -13.87 -20.46
C ALA A 724 -25.86 -13.09 -21.75
N GLY A 725 -24.76 -13.52 -22.38
CA GLY A 725 -24.22 -12.93 -23.61
C GLY A 725 -23.01 -12.00 -23.41
N ASP A 726 -22.69 -11.63 -22.17
CA ASP A 726 -21.45 -10.91 -21.86
C ASP A 726 -20.24 -11.88 -21.91
N PRO A 727 -19.13 -11.53 -22.60
CA PRO A 727 -17.97 -12.41 -22.71
C PRO A 727 -17.27 -12.69 -21.37
N ARG A 728 -17.47 -11.85 -20.35
CA ARG A 728 -16.87 -11.99 -19.01
C ARG A 728 -17.49 -13.10 -18.17
N ARG A 729 -18.64 -13.62 -18.62
CA ARG A 729 -19.45 -14.64 -17.96
C ARG A 729 -18.86 -16.03 -18.23
N VAL A 730 -17.76 -16.32 -17.56
CA VAL A 730 -17.00 -17.58 -17.67
C VAL A 730 -16.99 -18.27 -16.31
N GLN A 731 -17.36 -19.55 -16.29
CA GLN A 731 -17.09 -20.44 -15.17
C GLN A 731 -15.70 -21.06 -15.37
N VAL A 732 -14.87 -21.03 -14.33
CA VAL A 732 -13.47 -21.44 -14.42
C VAL A 732 -13.33 -22.86 -13.91
N ASP A 733 -12.90 -23.77 -14.79
CA ASP A 733 -12.67 -25.18 -14.46
C ASP A 733 -11.28 -25.36 -13.84
N GLU A 734 -11.24 -25.85 -12.60
CA GLU A 734 -10.01 -26.15 -11.86
C GLU A 734 -9.25 -27.37 -12.42
N THR A 735 -9.92 -28.26 -13.15
CA THR A 735 -9.47 -29.67 -13.33
C THR A 735 -8.32 -29.98 -14.30
N PRO A 736 -7.93 -29.23 -15.34
CA PRO A 736 -7.00 -29.82 -16.31
C PRO A 736 -5.53 -29.42 -16.06
N HIS A 737 -4.69 -30.37 -15.60
CA HIS A 737 -3.53 -30.94 -16.33
C HIS A 737 -2.81 -32.04 -15.50
N SER A 738 -2.80 -33.27 -16.02
CA SER A 738 -2.05 -34.46 -15.56
C SER A 738 -2.13 -34.82 -14.06
N ALA A 739 -2.75 -35.98 -13.78
CA ALA A 739 -2.81 -36.62 -12.47
C ALA A 739 -1.47 -36.53 -11.71
N ASN A 740 -1.54 -36.11 -10.43
CA ASN A 740 -0.47 -35.96 -9.42
C ASN A 740 0.12 -34.55 -9.17
N MET A 741 -0.53 -33.45 -9.58
CA MET A 741 -0.17 -32.10 -9.11
C MET A 741 -1.44 -31.31 -8.78
N SER A 742 -1.61 -30.87 -7.52
CA SER A 742 -2.67 -29.93 -7.12
C SER A 742 -2.58 -28.68 -7.98
N ARG A 743 -3.71 -28.13 -8.43
CA ARG A 743 -3.79 -26.87 -9.16
C ARG A 743 -4.82 -25.97 -8.50
N SER A 744 -4.59 -24.67 -8.54
CA SER A 744 -5.51 -23.65 -8.09
C SER A 744 -5.90 -22.74 -9.25
N ILE A 745 -7.04 -22.07 -9.11
CA ILE A 745 -7.50 -21.01 -10.00
C ILE A 745 -6.84 -19.69 -9.58
N GLN A 746 -5.95 -19.17 -10.42
CA GLN A 746 -5.19 -17.94 -10.17
C GLN A 746 -5.62 -16.82 -11.10
N ARG A 747 -5.86 -15.64 -10.53
CA ARG A 747 -6.11 -14.41 -11.27
C ARG A 747 -4.84 -13.96 -12.00
N CYS A 748 -4.96 -13.66 -13.28
CA CYS A 748 -3.85 -13.27 -14.16
C CYS A 748 -3.86 -11.80 -14.62
N ASN A 749 -4.93 -11.06 -14.30
CA ASN A 749 -5.00 -9.61 -14.52
C ASN A 749 -6.11 -8.98 -13.65
N ASP A 750 -6.03 -7.66 -13.49
CA ASP A 750 -7.01 -6.86 -12.76
C ASP A 750 -8.36 -6.82 -13.49
N GLY A 751 -9.44 -7.08 -12.75
CA GLY A 751 -10.78 -6.82 -13.24
C GLY A 751 -11.86 -7.49 -12.39
N ARG A 752 -12.84 -6.70 -11.96
CA ARG A 752 -13.95 -7.18 -11.14
C ARG A 752 -14.90 -8.06 -11.95
N ARG A 753 -15.29 -9.20 -11.37
CA ARG A 753 -16.34 -10.10 -11.87
C ARG A 753 -16.13 -10.51 -13.33
N ASP A 754 -14.90 -10.89 -13.67
CA ASP A 754 -14.54 -11.34 -15.02
C ASP A 754 -13.84 -12.70 -14.94
N GLY A 755 -14.57 -13.76 -15.27
CA GLY A 755 -14.05 -15.13 -15.23
C GLY A 755 -12.97 -15.40 -16.27
N ARG A 756 -12.78 -14.51 -17.26
CA ARG A 756 -11.70 -14.65 -18.26
C ARG A 756 -10.32 -14.31 -17.71
N LEU A 757 -10.27 -13.67 -16.54
CA LEU A 757 -9.02 -13.19 -15.92
C LEU A 757 -8.42 -14.21 -14.96
N PHE A 758 -8.73 -15.49 -15.16
CA PHE A 758 -8.24 -16.59 -14.35
C PHE A 758 -7.64 -17.70 -15.21
N VAL A 759 -6.62 -18.36 -14.68
CA VAL A 759 -5.96 -19.54 -15.25
C VAL A 759 -5.73 -20.57 -14.15
N THR A 760 -5.49 -21.83 -14.51
CA THR A 760 -5.16 -22.88 -13.54
C THR A 760 -3.67 -23.16 -13.48
N GLU A 761 -3.06 -22.98 -12.31
CA GLU A 761 -1.62 -23.16 -12.09
C GLU A 761 -1.30 -23.82 -10.74
N VAL A 762 -0.01 -23.99 -10.44
CA VAL A 762 0.44 -24.58 -9.16
C VAL A 762 0.09 -23.63 -8.01
N PRO A 763 -0.53 -24.11 -6.91
CA PRO A 763 -0.96 -23.25 -5.80
C PRO A 763 0.16 -22.38 -5.21
N THR A 764 -0.14 -21.11 -4.99
CA THR A 764 0.78 -20.09 -4.45
C THR A 764 0.18 -19.30 -3.27
N PRO A 765 -0.43 -19.96 -2.26
CA PRO A 765 -1.03 -19.26 -1.13
C PRO A 765 -0.02 -18.34 -0.44
N GLY A 766 -0.46 -17.13 -0.08
CA GLY A 766 0.33 -16.08 0.55
C GLY A 766 1.32 -15.38 -0.39
N VAL A 767 1.26 -15.62 -1.69
CA VAL A 767 2.19 -15.06 -2.67
C VAL A 767 1.41 -14.44 -3.83
N VAL A 768 1.85 -13.26 -4.27
CA VAL A 768 1.23 -12.58 -5.42
C VAL A 768 1.37 -13.44 -6.68
N ASN A 769 0.24 -13.71 -7.33
CA ASN A 769 0.20 -14.43 -8.59
C ASN A 769 1.12 -13.79 -9.65
N THR A 770 1.99 -14.59 -10.26
CA THR A 770 2.86 -14.16 -11.37
C THR A 770 2.38 -14.67 -12.74
N VAL A 771 1.14 -15.14 -12.82
CA VAL A 771 0.55 -15.75 -14.02
C VAL A 771 0.01 -14.71 -14.99
N THR A 772 0.07 -15.00 -16.28
CA THR A 772 -0.41 -14.11 -17.36
C THR A 772 -1.60 -14.71 -18.08
N CYS A 773 -2.56 -13.88 -18.48
CA CYS A 773 -3.73 -14.37 -19.19
C CYS A 773 -3.39 -14.87 -20.61
N PRO A 774 -4.08 -15.90 -21.13
CA PRO A 774 -3.81 -16.50 -22.44
C PRO A 774 -4.02 -15.59 -23.66
#